data_AF-A0A2V0NV09-F1
#
_entry.id   AF-A0A2V0NV09-F1
#
_cell.length_a   1.000
_cell.length_b   1.000
_cell.length_c   1.000
_cell.angle_alpha   90.00
_cell.angle_beta   90.00
_cell.angle_gamma   90.00
#
_symmetry.space_group_name_H-M   'P 1'
#
loop_
_entity.id
_entity.type
_entity.pdbx_description
1 polymer ?
#
loop_
_entity_poly.entity_id
_entity_poly.type
_entity_poly.pdbx_seq_one_letter_code
_entity_poly.pdbx_strand_id
1 'polypeptide(L)'
;MGMKSRTALLLALLGAAALPRAARAADCAPAVTFFPPGAEDFNVPIAWGRTQQRKAGNPYTDQLFTVVLSSRDNLRGSFAAGVPTLQVQPVHPLLTVGAVGINASCRGMTKPPAKPLPATQAVATAPRFQVSYLLNPVHVPPPPAPDSVDKFVARYGAANATINPDMAEAEVARQISKLQELTVSTNATVADSARKALQAYATQQRLKSEEEARERQEVIAQEAAAARGKWGRSTPLQQNVMVGEYASVSPPPRIRLEGLEDLPDGYYCMQVIVTILRNTGYIGESKVPQRDLSTTREVCFYKLDKVPTARVKFNTCGPKFSMEVTDITPVPVEVFPGTNKMLFTPVYHIKGALNKTAQWWVPIPEGNRLRFDYWAVVGRAPSNETTYDYAPEDITLAEGWWNVEIDGGLLSEFPSLLSTDAVGQFGKKEEEPDELGVWRDMPSALQGLTKFAAGKTNMTRLLGLQSKEVGFNSLNGPDGGIALNEEFTFSWEIDGFGHQYCYLDGERRQNDADFMCRSPLGAQVNDGEANHTLVIMMQDVCGSKVKVLAKYGTWGYALEDATKRPERTYDSAPVPSTLAEPSTERHSAPHISQNKTDARRIRSGAAARGGGGGAARGLAAAGGALLLAAALAELLRPL
;
A
#
# COMPACT_ATOMS: atom_id res chain seq x y z
N MET A 1 -63.79 -15.89 -5.97
CA MET A 1 -62.93 -14.72 -6.31
C MET A 1 -63.50 -13.49 -5.58
N GLY A 2 -62.77 -12.84 -4.65
CA GLY A 2 -63.32 -11.64 -3.98
C GLY A 2 -62.58 -11.08 -2.75
N MET A 3 -61.73 -11.86 -2.06
CA MET A 3 -61.10 -11.39 -0.81
C MET A 3 -59.69 -10.80 -0.96
N LYS A 4 -58.97 -11.03 -2.07
CA LYS A 4 -57.59 -10.53 -2.23
C LYS A 4 -57.47 -9.06 -2.67
N SER A 5 -58.55 -8.46 -3.19
CA SER A 5 -58.55 -7.07 -3.67
C SER A 5 -58.75 -6.05 -2.53
N ARG A 6 -59.46 -6.43 -1.46
CA ARG A 6 -59.75 -5.53 -0.33
C ARG A 6 -58.54 -5.27 0.58
N THR A 7 -57.64 -6.23 0.73
CA THR A 7 -56.41 -6.08 1.54
C THR A 7 -55.37 -5.20 0.87
N ALA A 8 -55.21 -5.28 -0.45
CA ALA A 8 -54.31 -4.41 -1.21
C ALA A 8 -54.76 -2.93 -1.17
N LEU A 9 -56.07 -2.68 -1.26
CA LEU A 9 -56.62 -1.33 -1.18
C LEU A 9 -56.46 -0.72 0.24
N LEU A 10 -56.60 -1.53 1.29
CA LEU A 10 -56.41 -1.08 2.68
C LEU A 10 -54.94 -0.75 2.99
N LEU A 11 -53.99 -1.54 2.47
CA LEU A 11 -52.56 -1.26 2.58
C LEU A 11 -52.15 -0.01 1.79
N ALA A 12 -52.72 0.19 0.60
CA ALA A 12 -52.48 1.41 -0.20
C ALA A 12 -53.05 2.68 0.48
N LEU A 13 -54.25 2.58 1.09
CA LEU A 13 -54.87 3.70 1.81
C LEU A 13 -54.17 4.03 3.14
N LEU A 14 -53.65 3.02 3.86
CA LEU A 14 -52.82 3.23 5.05
C LEU A 14 -51.45 3.83 4.70
N GLY A 15 -50.86 3.46 3.56
CA GLY A 15 -49.64 4.08 3.04
C GLY A 15 -49.83 5.55 2.66
N ALA A 16 -50.94 5.89 1.98
CA ALA A 16 -51.25 7.26 1.56
C ALA A 16 -51.51 8.23 2.73
N ALA A 17 -52.01 7.75 3.87
CA ALA A 17 -52.20 8.57 5.07
C ALA A 17 -50.93 8.76 5.92
N ALA A 18 -49.93 7.88 5.77
CA ALA A 18 -48.67 7.96 6.51
C ALA A 18 -47.65 8.92 5.88
N LEU A 19 -47.60 8.98 4.55
CA LEU A 19 -46.69 9.85 3.78
C LEU A 19 -46.79 11.36 4.13
N PRO A 20 -47.98 12.00 4.25
CA PRO A 20 -48.07 13.43 4.55
C PRO A 20 -47.69 13.77 6.00
N ARG A 21 -47.74 12.80 6.93
CA ARG A 21 -47.27 13.00 8.32
C ARG A 21 -45.74 13.01 8.41
N ALA A 22 -45.07 12.18 7.62
CA ALA A 22 -43.61 12.15 7.56
C ALA A 22 -43.03 13.42 6.89
N ALA A 23 -43.63 13.88 5.79
CA ALA A 23 -43.21 15.11 5.12
C ALA A 23 -43.33 16.35 6.02
N ARG A 24 -44.44 16.50 6.76
CA ARG A 24 -44.64 17.62 7.71
C ARG A 24 -43.75 17.56 8.95
N ALA A 25 -43.26 16.37 9.32
CA ALA A 25 -42.30 16.22 10.41
C ALA A 25 -40.90 16.66 9.98
N ALA A 26 -40.54 16.46 8.70
CA ALA A 26 -39.27 16.91 8.13
C ALA A 26 -39.15 18.43 8.10
N ASP A 27 -40.23 19.16 7.82
CA ASP A 27 -40.25 20.64 7.78
C ASP A 27 -39.93 21.31 9.13
N CYS A 28 -39.96 20.56 10.23
CA CYS A 28 -39.76 21.06 11.60
C CYS A 28 -38.63 20.35 12.34
N ALA A 29 -37.88 19.49 11.66
CA ALA A 29 -36.66 18.96 12.24
C ALA A 29 -35.67 20.11 12.43
N PRO A 30 -35.01 20.24 13.60
CA PRO A 30 -33.93 21.21 13.73
C PRO A 30 -32.85 20.90 12.69
N ALA A 31 -32.28 21.94 12.10
CA ALA A 31 -31.01 21.81 11.38
C ALA A 31 -29.86 21.88 12.40
N VAL A 32 -28.68 21.46 11.98
CA VAL A 32 -27.44 21.57 12.78
C VAL A 32 -26.44 22.36 11.97
N THR A 33 -25.71 23.27 12.60
CA THR A 33 -24.48 23.85 12.04
C THR A 33 -23.29 23.42 12.90
N PHE A 34 -22.20 23.05 12.24
CA PHE A 34 -20.91 22.77 12.88
C PHE A 34 -20.00 24.01 12.92
N PHE A 35 -20.48 25.12 12.34
CA PHE A 35 -19.77 26.40 12.26
C PHE A 35 -20.67 27.51 12.79
N PRO A 36 -20.89 27.57 14.11
CA PRO A 36 -21.69 28.63 14.71
C PRO A 36 -21.06 30.02 14.46
N PRO A 37 -21.86 31.08 14.22
CA PRO A 37 -21.34 32.42 13.99
C PRO A 37 -20.45 32.92 15.13
N GLY A 38 -19.27 33.44 14.80
CA GLY A 38 -18.26 33.91 15.77
C GLY A 38 -17.39 32.82 16.39
N ALA A 39 -17.59 31.55 16.01
CA ALA A 39 -16.78 30.42 16.45
C ALA A 39 -16.55 29.40 15.32
N GLU A 40 -16.61 29.86 14.07
CA GLU A 40 -16.53 29.02 12.87
C GLU A 40 -15.22 28.22 12.75
N ASP A 41 -14.13 28.74 13.32
CA ASP A 41 -12.79 28.14 13.28
C ASP A 41 -12.29 27.73 14.67
N PHE A 42 -13.19 27.61 15.65
CA PHE A 42 -12.85 27.21 17.03
C PHE A 42 -13.01 25.69 17.27
N ASN A 43 -13.29 24.93 16.22
CA ASN A 43 -13.23 23.47 16.27
C ASN A 43 -11.77 23.00 16.37
N VAL A 44 -11.55 21.91 17.09
CA VAL A 44 -10.24 21.30 17.29
C VAL A 44 -10.30 19.84 16.86
N PRO A 45 -9.47 19.37 15.90
CA PRO A 45 -8.40 20.12 15.23
C PRO A 45 -8.95 21.20 14.28
N ILE A 46 -8.09 22.12 13.88
CA ILE A 46 -8.42 23.22 12.95
C ILE A 46 -9.00 22.70 11.62
N ALA A 47 -8.72 21.46 11.24
CA ALA A 47 -9.29 20.75 10.09
C ALA A 47 -10.84 20.65 10.13
N TRP A 48 -11.46 20.68 11.32
CA TRP A 48 -12.91 20.80 11.48
C TRP A 48 -13.40 22.25 11.41
N GLY A 49 -12.52 23.25 11.32
CA GLY A 49 -12.88 24.65 11.16
C GLY A 49 -13.45 24.94 9.77
N ARG A 50 -14.35 25.92 9.69
CA ARG A 50 -15.04 26.32 8.46
C ARG A 50 -14.07 26.70 7.35
N THR A 51 -13.00 27.39 7.71
CA THR A 51 -11.97 27.84 6.76
C THR A 51 -11.29 26.64 6.10
N GLN A 52 -10.95 25.60 6.85
CA GLN A 52 -10.29 24.40 6.29
C GLN A 52 -11.26 23.53 5.49
N GLN A 53 -12.50 23.40 5.96
CA GLN A 53 -13.57 22.69 5.24
C GLN A 53 -13.87 23.36 3.89
N ARG A 54 -13.94 24.70 3.85
CA ARG A 54 -14.09 25.46 2.59
C ARG A 54 -12.90 25.31 1.66
N LYS A 55 -11.66 25.32 2.18
CA LYS A 55 -10.46 25.05 1.38
C LYS A 55 -10.48 23.67 0.73
N ALA A 56 -11.04 22.67 1.42
CA ALA A 56 -11.26 21.34 0.88
C ALA A 56 -12.47 21.24 -0.07
N GLY A 57 -13.19 22.35 -0.31
CA GLY A 57 -14.34 22.41 -1.19
C GLY A 57 -15.67 21.98 -0.55
N ASN A 58 -15.79 21.99 0.78
CA ASN A 58 -17.06 21.81 1.49
C ASN A 58 -17.79 23.17 1.66
N PRO A 59 -18.85 23.46 0.90
CA PRO A 59 -19.62 24.69 1.06
C PRO A 59 -20.67 24.61 2.17
N TYR A 60 -20.99 23.41 2.65
CA TYR A 60 -22.11 23.15 3.54
C TYR A 60 -21.76 23.46 4.99
N THR A 61 -22.71 24.04 5.73
CA THR A 61 -22.51 24.34 7.16
C THR A 61 -23.00 23.22 8.07
N ASP A 62 -23.84 22.32 7.54
CA ASP A 62 -24.47 21.22 8.26
C ASP A 62 -23.83 19.86 7.97
N GLN A 63 -22.69 19.85 7.28
CA GLN A 63 -21.91 18.66 6.94
C GLN A 63 -20.43 18.93 7.18
N LEU A 64 -19.70 17.89 7.59
CA LEU A 64 -18.25 17.90 7.73
C LEU A 64 -17.66 16.84 6.83
N PHE A 65 -16.63 17.21 6.09
CA PHE A 65 -15.76 16.23 5.44
C PHE A 65 -14.96 15.49 6.50
N THR A 66 -14.65 14.23 6.19
CA THR A 66 -13.82 13.38 7.03
C THR A 66 -12.48 14.07 7.26
N VAL A 67 -12.04 14.10 8.52
CA VAL A 67 -10.70 14.57 8.89
C VAL A 67 -9.86 13.41 9.42
N VAL A 68 -8.54 13.55 9.34
CA VAL A 68 -7.63 12.67 10.09
C VAL A 68 -7.36 13.29 11.45
N LEU A 69 -7.54 12.49 12.51
CA LEU A 69 -7.20 12.82 13.88
C LEU A 69 -6.01 11.95 14.31
N SER A 70 -5.06 12.57 15.02
CA SER A 70 -4.03 11.87 15.76
C SER A 70 -4.19 12.16 17.25
N SER A 71 -4.05 11.12 18.08
CA SER A 71 -4.08 11.24 19.54
C SER A 71 -2.71 11.25 20.18
N ARG A 72 -1.65 11.04 19.38
CA ARG A 72 -0.26 10.95 19.86
C ARG A 72 0.67 11.82 19.03
N ASP A 73 1.71 12.32 19.68
CA ASP A 73 2.83 12.99 19.02
C ASP A 73 3.82 12.00 18.38
N ASN A 74 3.45 10.72 18.26
CA ASN A 74 4.29 9.65 17.69
C ASN A 74 4.49 9.81 16.18
N LEU A 75 3.60 10.53 15.50
CA LEU A 75 3.78 10.94 14.12
C LEU A 75 4.53 12.27 14.11
N ARG A 76 5.68 12.32 13.45
CA ARG A 76 6.45 13.56 13.30
C ARG A 76 5.58 14.63 12.66
N GLY A 77 5.46 15.80 13.30
CA GLY A 77 4.60 16.88 12.83
C GLY A 77 3.11 16.70 13.14
N SER A 78 2.71 15.62 13.83
CA SER A 78 1.38 15.58 14.43
C SER A 78 1.35 16.54 15.61
N PHE A 79 0.44 17.51 15.58
CA PHE A 79 0.00 18.15 16.81
C PHE A 79 -1.09 17.24 17.37
N ALA A 80 -0.84 16.55 18.49
CA ALA A 80 -1.95 16.09 19.32
C ALA A 80 -2.75 17.34 19.69
N ALA A 81 -3.80 17.61 18.93
CA ALA A 81 -4.54 18.86 18.97
C ALA A 81 -5.46 18.86 20.21
N GLY A 82 -4.87 18.88 21.41
CA GLY A 82 -5.61 18.69 22.66
C GLY A 82 -6.64 17.56 22.59
N VAL A 83 -7.71 17.69 23.36
CA VAL A 83 -8.88 16.82 23.21
C VAL A 83 -9.69 17.33 22.00
N PRO A 84 -9.91 16.51 20.95
CA PRO A 84 -10.71 16.92 19.80
C PRO A 84 -12.07 17.43 20.26
N THR A 85 -12.39 18.64 19.81
CA THR A 85 -13.56 19.39 20.26
C THR A 85 -14.34 19.90 19.07
N LEU A 86 -15.57 19.39 18.89
CA LEU A 86 -16.48 19.77 17.83
C LEU A 86 -17.62 20.64 18.37
N GLN A 87 -17.82 21.81 17.78
CA GLN A 87 -18.95 22.67 18.08
C GLN A 87 -20.19 22.24 17.32
N VAL A 88 -21.32 22.26 18.03
CA VAL A 88 -22.61 21.86 17.47
C VAL A 88 -23.64 22.88 17.90
N GLN A 89 -24.28 23.54 16.94
CA GLN A 89 -25.36 24.48 17.23
C GLN A 89 -26.62 24.07 16.45
N PRO A 90 -27.76 23.80 17.14
CA PRO A 90 -29.02 23.64 16.44
C PRO A 90 -29.48 24.96 15.84
N VAL A 91 -30.04 24.88 14.64
CA VAL A 91 -30.67 25.98 13.93
C VAL A 91 -32.14 25.65 13.78
N HIS A 92 -32.99 26.42 14.46
CA HIS A 92 -34.43 26.29 14.36
C HIS A 92 -35.10 27.63 14.70
N PRO A 93 -36.18 28.05 14.00
CA PRO A 93 -36.85 29.33 14.30
C PRO A 93 -37.33 29.47 15.76
N LEU A 94 -37.64 28.37 16.43
CA LEU A 94 -38.01 28.38 17.85
C LEU A 94 -36.86 28.83 18.78
N LEU A 95 -35.61 28.62 18.38
CA LEU A 95 -34.44 28.97 19.19
C LEU A 95 -34.09 30.46 19.09
N THR A 96 -34.73 31.20 18.19
CA THR A 96 -34.50 32.63 17.99
C THR A 96 -35.53 33.43 18.77
N VAL A 97 -35.10 34.10 19.83
CA VAL A 97 -35.94 35.04 20.59
C VAL A 97 -36.41 36.16 19.65
N GLY A 98 -37.69 36.51 19.71
CA GLY A 98 -38.29 37.49 18.82
C GLY A 98 -38.77 36.95 17.46
N ALA A 99 -38.53 35.66 17.14
CA ALA A 99 -38.97 35.10 15.87
C ALA A 99 -40.50 35.06 15.77
N VAL A 100 -41.02 35.50 14.62
CA VAL A 100 -42.44 35.52 14.26
C VAL A 100 -42.70 34.57 13.08
N GLY A 101 -43.96 34.28 12.77
CA GLY A 101 -44.32 33.48 11.59
C GLY A 101 -43.93 32.00 11.66
N ILE A 102 -43.62 31.46 12.85
CA ILE A 102 -43.23 30.05 13.01
C ILE A 102 -44.40 29.13 12.64
N ASN A 103 -44.15 28.17 11.75
CA ASN A 103 -45.15 27.20 11.30
C ASN A 103 -45.80 26.47 12.49
N ALA A 104 -47.13 26.35 12.48
CA ALA A 104 -47.91 25.73 13.55
C ALA A 104 -47.52 24.26 13.78
N SER A 105 -47.07 23.56 12.72
CA SER A 105 -46.54 22.20 12.82
C SER A 105 -45.30 22.11 13.72
N CYS A 106 -44.43 23.12 13.68
CA CYS A 106 -43.18 23.13 14.45
C CYS A 106 -43.43 23.49 15.92
N ARG A 107 -44.53 24.19 16.20
CA ARG A 107 -45.00 24.41 17.58
C ARG A 107 -45.53 23.10 18.21
N GLY A 108 -45.78 22.07 17.39
CA GLY A 108 -46.33 20.79 17.83
C GLY A 108 -47.85 20.82 18.07
N MET A 109 -48.55 21.80 17.49
CA MET A 109 -50.01 21.86 17.56
C MET A 109 -50.60 20.82 16.59
N THR A 110 -51.24 19.78 17.13
CA THR A 110 -51.90 18.72 16.34
C THR A 110 -53.15 19.21 15.61
N LYS A 111 -53.69 20.36 16.01
CA LYS A 111 -54.81 21.05 15.39
C LYS A 111 -54.46 22.53 15.25
N PRO A 112 -54.63 23.16 14.07
CA PRO A 112 -54.50 24.61 13.96
C PRO A 112 -55.45 25.25 14.98
N PRO A 113 -55.00 26.26 15.74
CA PRO A 113 -55.86 26.89 16.73
C PRO A 113 -57.12 27.41 16.04
N ALA A 114 -58.28 27.23 16.68
CA ALA A 114 -59.59 27.61 16.12
C ALA A 114 -59.67 29.11 15.75
N LYS A 115 -58.77 29.92 16.31
CA LYS A 115 -58.54 31.32 15.95
C LYS A 115 -57.07 31.45 15.53
N PRO A 116 -56.76 32.07 14.38
CA PRO A 116 -55.38 32.39 14.02
C PRO A 116 -54.76 33.17 15.17
N LEU A 117 -53.64 32.67 15.70
CA LEU A 117 -52.86 33.47 16.64
C LEU A 117 -52.46 34.75 15.92
N PRO A 118 -52.54 35.92 16.58
CA PRO A 118 -52.16 37.17 15.94
C PRO A 118 -50.73 37.05 15.40
N ALA A 119 -50.51 37.51 14.17
CA ALA A 119 -49.23 37.39 13.46
C ALA A 119 -48.05 38.06 14.20
N THR A 120 -48.35 38.81 15.27
CA THR A 120 -47.42 39.50 16.15
C THR A 120 -46.89 38.67 17.32
N GLN A 121 -47.32 37.40 17.49
CA GLN A 121 -46.78 36.57 18.58
C GLN A 121 -45.36 36.09 18.27
N ALA A 122 -44.40 36.76 18.88
CA ALA A 122 -42.99 36.41 18.84
C ALA A 122 -42.64 35.34 19.89
N VAL A 123 -41.54 34.61 19.64
CA VAL A 123 -40.88 33.79 20.67
C VAL A 123 -40.45 34.70 21.82
N ALA A 124 -41.10 34.54 22.97
CA ALA A 124 -40.81 35.31 24.18
C ALA A 124 -39.58 34.75 24.91
N THR A 125 -39.45 33.42 24.93
CA THR A 125 -38.28 32.72 25.47
C THR A 125 -37.98 31.51 24.59
N ALA A 126 -36.70 31.34 24.25
CA ALA A 126 -36.26 30.22 23.44
C ALA A 126 -36.28 28.91 24.25
N PRO A 127 -36.65 27.78 23.63
CA PRO A 127 -36.61 26.48 24.29
C PRO A 127 -35.18 26.04 24.56
N ARG A 128 -35.04 25.16 25.57
CA ARG A 128 -33.80 24.45 25.86
C ARG A 128 -33.61 23.31 24.86
N PHE A 129 -32.37 22.93 24.63
CA PHE A 129 -32.04 21.82 23.75
C PHE A 129 -30.95 20.95 24.36
N GLN A 130 -30.93 19.69 23.95
CA GLN A 130 -29.97 18.68 24.38
C GLN A 130 -29.14 18.22 23.19
N VAL A 131 -27.84 18.05 23.43
CA VAL A 131 -26.91 17.41 22.47
C VAL A 131 -26.43 16.11 23.07
N SER A 132 -26.48 15.04 22.29
CA SER A 132 -25.84 13.77 22.61
C SER A 132 -25.14 13.22 21.37
N TYR A 133 -24.17 12.33 21.57
CA TYR A 133 -23.57 11.63 20.45
C TYR A 133 -23.38 10.15 20.74
N LEU A 134 -23.35 9.38 19.66
CA LEU A 134 -23.04 7.96 19.65
C LEU A 134 -21.84 7.74 18.74
N LEU A 135 -20.72 7.28 19.31
CA LEU A 135 -19.53 6.93 18.54
C LEU A 135 -19.62 5.47 18.08
N ASN A 136 -19.45 5.23 16.78
CA ASN A 136 -19.45 3.90 16.21
C ASN A 136 -18.14 3.66 15.46
N PRO A 137 -17.38 2.59 15.78
CA PRO A 137 -16.35 2.12 14.87
C PRO A 137 -17.04 1.63 13.60
N VAL A 138 -16.64 2.17 12.46
CA VAL A 138 -17.15 1.71 11.17
C VAL A 138 -16.11 0.75 10.62
N HIS A 139 -16.50 -0.52 10.54
CA HIS A 139 -15.74 -1.44 9.73
C HIS A 139 -15.91 -0.96 8.28
N VAL A 140 -14.86 -0.36 7.72
CA VAL A 140 -14.87 0.05 6.31
C VAL A 140 -15.14 -1.23 5.53
N PRO A 141 -16.33 -1.38 4.91
CA PRO A 141 -16.63 -2.60 4.19
C PRO A 141 -15.59 -2.76 3.09
N PRO A 142 -15.11 -3.99 2.82
CA PRO A 142 -14.21 -4.19 1.71
C PRO A 142 -14.89 -3.64 0.44
N PRO A 143 -14.20 -2.80 -0.33
CA PRO A 143 -14.75 -2.26 -1.55
C PRO A 143 -15.13 -3.40 -2.51
N PRO A 144 -16.04 -3.17 -3.48
CA PRO A 144 -16.28 -4.13 -4.55
C PRO A 144 -14.96 -4.45 -5.28
N ALA A 145 -14.87 -5.68 -5.81
CA ALA A 145 -13.67 -6.28 -6.41
C ALA A 145 -12.86 -5.32 -7.31
N PRO A 146 -11.52 -5.48 -7.37
CA PRO A 146 -10.60 -4.49 -7.94
C PRO A 146 -10.89 -4.16 -9.41
N ASP A 147 -10.85 -2.87 -9.73
CA ASP A 147 -10.52 -2.39 -11.07
C ASP A 147 -8.99 -2.47 -11.25
N SER A 148 -8.50 -2.88 -12.43
CA SER A 148 -7.06 -3.01 -12.73
C SER A 148 -6.27 -1.71 -12.50
N VAL A 149 -4.98 -1.84 -12.18
CA VAL A 149 -4.02 -0.73 -11.99
C VAL A 149 -4.04 0.25 -13.17
N ASP A 150 -4.25 -0.25 -14.39
CA ASP A 150 -4.36 0.57 -15.60
C ASP A 150 -5.56 1.52 -15.58
N LYS A 151 -6.70 1.12 -14.98
CA LYS A 151 -7.88 2.00 -14.82
C LYS A 151 -7.65 3.08 -13.76
N PHE A 152 -6.80 2.82 -12.77
CA PHE A 152 -6.46 3.79 -11.72
C PHE A 152 -5.52 4.88 -12.27
N VAL A 153 -4.45 4.48 -12.95
CA VAL A 153 -3.52 5.40 -13.62
C VAL A 153 -4.22 6.17 -14.73
N ALA A 154 -5.08 5.51 -15.51
CA ALA A 154 -5.89 6.18 -16.54
C ALA A 154 -6.85 7.24 -15.95
N ARG A 155 -7.48 7.02 -14.79
CA ARG A 155 -8.40 8.03 -14.20
C ARG A 155 -7.68 9.26 -13.65
N TYR A 156 -6.47 9.11 -13.10
CA TYR A 156 -5.67 10.24 -12.62
C TYR A 156 -4.96 10.99 -13.76
N GLY A 157 -4.58 10.30 -14.85
CA GLY A 157 -4.08 10.94 -16.07
C GLY A 157 -5.18 11.57 -16.94
N ALA A 158 -6.39 11.01 -16.94
CA ALA A 158 -7.50 11.43 -17.81
C ALA A 158 -8.29 12.64 -17.31
N ALA A 159 -8.01 13.18 -16.12
CA ALA A 159 -8.53 14.50 -15.74
C ALA A 159 -8.03 15.63 -16.68
N ASN A 160 -7.13 15.32 -17.63
CA ASN A 160 -6.73 16.18 -18.75
C ASN A 160 -6.86 15.54 -20.15
N ALA A 161 -7.50 14.38 -20.33
CA ALA A 161 -7.69 13.79 -21.66
C ALA A 161 -8.96 12.93 -21.76
N THR A 162 -9.90 13.36 -22.60
CA THR A 162 -11.14 12.66 -22.97
C THR A 162 -10.88 11.44 -23.84
N ILE A 163 -10.95 10.21 -23.32
CA ILE A 163 -11.06 8.99 -24.14
C ILE A 163 -12.06 7.98 -23.51
N ASN A 164 -12.88 7.39 -24.37
CA ASN A 164 -14.07 6.58 -24.10
C ASN A 164 -13.72 5.10 -23.74
N PRO A 165 -14.22 4.54 -22.62
CA PRO A 165 -13.93 3.17 -22.15
C PRO A 165 -14.45 2.00 -23.01
N ASP A 166 -15.21 2.26 -24.08
CA ASP A 166 -15.83 1.19 -24.91
C ASP A 166 -14.85 0.38 -25.77
N MET A 167 -13.57 0.78 -25.90
CA MET A 167 -12.62 0.08 -26.78
C MET A 167 -11.99 -1.19 -26.18
N ALA A 168 -11.94 -1.31 -24.85
CA ALA A 168 -11.26 -2.45 -24.21
C ALA A 168 -12.09 -3.75 -24.29
N GLU A 169 -13.43 -3.64 -24.21
CA GLU A 169 -14.35 -4.77 -24.38
C GLU A 169 -14.40 -5.25 -25.84
N ALA A 170 -14.27 -4.32 -26.79
CA ALA A 170 -14.22 -4.62 -28.22
C ALA A 170 -12.96 -5.41 -28.62
N GLU A 171 -11.80 -5.15 -28.01
CA GLU A 171 -10.56 -5.85 -28.34
C GLU A 171 -10.54 -7.29 -27.79
N VAL A 172 -11.13 -7.53 -26.61
CA VAL A 172 -11.31 -8.89 -26.06
C VAL A 172 -12.27 -9.71 -26.94
N ALA A 173 -13.38 -9.11 -27.38
CA ALA A 173 -14.30 -9.75 -28.33
C ALA A 173 -13.64 -10.05 -29.68
N ARG A 174 -12.75 -9.17 -30.16
CA ARG A 174 -11.98 -9.35 -31.39
C ARG A 174 -10.97 -10.50 -31.30
N GLN A 175 -10.28 -10.64 -30.17
CA GLN A 175 -9.33 -11.73 -29.91
C GLN A 175 -10.02 -13.10 -29.84
N ILE A 176 -11.22 -13.17 -29.22
CA ILE A 176 -12.03 -14.40 -29.17
C ILE A 176 -12.54 -14.80 -30.56
N SER A 177 -12.95 -13.83 -31.39
CA SER A 177 -13.36 -14.09 -32.78
C SER A 177 -12.21 -14.63 -33.63
N LYS A 178 -10.99 -14.12 -33.43
CA LYS A 178 -9.78 -14.54 -34.15
C LYS A 178 -9.37 -15.98 -33.82
N LEU A 179 -9.56 -16.41 -32.56
CA LEU A 179 -9.32 -17.79 -32.11
C LEU A 179 -10.34 -18.77 -32.69
N GLN A 180 -11.60 -18.36 -32.91
CA GLN A 180 -12.62 -19.20 -33.52
C GLN A 180 -12.39 -19.43 -35.03
N GLU A 181 -11.85 -18.44 -35.75
CA GLU A 181 -11.48 -18.58 -37.16
C GLU A 181 -10.32 -19.56 -37.39
N LEU A 182 -9.34 -19.60 -36.49
CA LEU A 182 -8.18 -20.51 -36.57
C LEU A 182 -8.54 -22.00 -36.41
N THR A 183 -9.70 -22.32 -35.82
CA THR A 183 -10.17 -23.70 -35.60
C THR A 183 -10.83 -24.39 -36.80
N VAL A 184 -11.00 -23.71 -37.94
CA VAL A 184 -11.70 -24.27 -39.12
C VAL A 184 -10.78 -25.09 -40.05
N SER A 185 -9.47 -25.11 -39.82
CA SER A 185 -8.49 -25.62 -40.79
C SER A 185 -7.86 -27.00 -40.49
N THR A 186 -8.28 -27.75 -39.47
CA THR A 186 -7.67 -29.06 -39.20
C THR A 186 -8.68 -30.17 -38.89
N ASN A 187 -8.27 -31.39 -39.27
CA ASN A 187 -8.95 -32.67 -39.13
C ASN A 187 -9.89 -32.72 -37.92
N ALA A 188 -11.17 -33.05 -38.13
CA ALA A 188 -12.24 -32.94 -37.12
C ALA A 188 -11.90 -33.64 -35.79
N THR A 189 -11.07 -34.68 -35.84
CA THR A 189 -10.54 -35.41 -34.68
C THR A 189 -9.55 -34.60 -33.83
N VAL A 190 -8.72 -33.75 -34.42
CA VAL A 190 -7.78 -32.87 -33.71
C VAL A 190 -8.52 -31.72 -33.05
N ALA A 191 -9.51 -31.14 -33.74
CA ALA A 191 -10.37 -30.09 -33.19
C ALA A 191 -11.20 -30.60 -32.00
N ASP A 192 -11.71 -31.82 -32.05
CA ASP A 192 -12.48 -32.43 -30.96
C ASP A 192 -11.58 -32.77 -29.75
N SER A 193 -10.34 -33.20 -30.02
CA SER A 193 -9.34 -33.45 -28.97
C SER A 193 -8.89 -32.15 -28.29
N ALA A 194 -8.68 -31.08 -29.05
CA ALA A 194 -8.35 -29.76 -28.53
C ALA A 194 -9.50 -29.16 -27.70
N ARG A 195 -10.76 -29.34 -28.14
CA ARG A 195 -11.94 -28.93 -27.35
C ARG A 195 -12.04 -29.68 -26.03
N LYS A 196 -11.81 -31.01 -26.03
CA LYS A 196 -11.81 -31.81 -24.80
C LYS A 196 -10.67 -31.41 -23.86
N ALA A 197 -9.48 -31.15 -24.38
CA ALA A 197 -8.35 -30.67 -23.59
C ALA A 197 -8.62 -29.29 -22.97
N LEU A 198 -9.20 -28.35 -23.73
CA LEU A 198 -9.60 -27.03 -23.23
C LEU A 198 -10.72 -27.12 -22.19
N GLN A 199 -11.70 -28.00 -22.37
CA GLN A 199 -12.75 -28.24 -21.37
C GLN A 199 -12.20 -28.87 -20.09
N ALA A 200 -11.29 -29.84 -20.20
CA ALA A 200 -10.62 -30.45 -19.05
C ALA A 200 -9.79 -29.41 -18.28
N TYR A 201 -9.04 -28.58 -19.00
CA TYR A 201 -8.25 -27.48 -18.41
C TYR A 201 -9.14 -26.43 -17.73
N ALA A 202 -10.24 -26.00 -18.38
CA ALA A 202 -11.19 -25.06 -17.79
C ALA A 202 -11.86 -25.64 -16.52
N THR A 203 -12.16 -26.94 -16.51
CA THR A 203 -12.72 -27.63 -15.35
C THR A 203 -11.69 -27.72 -14.22
N GLN A 204 -10.43 -28.02 -14.54
CA GLN A 204 -9.34 -28.07 -13.56
C GLN A 204 -9.07 -26.69 -12.95
N GLN A 205 -9.08 -25.62 -13.74
CA GLN A 205 -8.94 -24.24 -13.25
C GLN A 205 -10.10 -23.84 -12.33
N ARG A 206 -11.33 -24.26 -12.66
CA ARG A 206 -12.50 -24.01 -11.82
C ARG A 206 -12.42 -24.77 -10.48
N LEU A 207 -12.01 -26.04 -10.49
CA LEU A 207 -11.85 -26.81 -9.26
C LEU A 207 -10.75 -26.23 -8.38
N LYS A 208 -9.63 -25.81 -8.98
CA LYS A 208 -8.54 -25.16 -8.27
C LYS A 208 -8.97 -23.83 -7.65
N SER A 209 -9.74 -23.01 -8.37
CA SER A 209 -10.25 -21.75 -7.82
C SER A 209 -11.32 -21.95 -6.73
N GLU A 210 -12.15 -22.99 -6.84
CA GLU A 210 -13.09 -23.39 -5.78
C GLU A 210 -12.36 -23.89 -4.52
N GLU A 211 -11.26 -24.63 -4.67
CA GLU A 211 -10.41 -25.13 -3.57
C GLU A 211 -9.65 -23.98 -2.89
N GLU A 212 -9.00 -23.11 -3.66
CA GLU A 212 -8.33 -21.90 -3.13
C GLU A 212 -9.33 -20.97 -2.43
N ALA A 213 -10.57 -20.84 -2.94
CA ALA A 213 -11.62 -20.07 -2.28
C ALA A 213 -12.06 -20.70 -0.95
N ARG A 214 -12.11 -22.04 -0.86
CA ARG A 214 -12.44 -22.76 0.38
C ARG A 214 -11.33 -22.63 1.41
N GLU A 215 -10.07 -22.80 1.01
CA GLU A 215 -8.91 -22.60 1.89
C GLU A 215 -8.86 -21.16 2.41
N ARG A 216 -9.12 -20.17 1.56
CA ARG A 216 -9.23 -18.77 1.99
C ARG A 216 -10.37 -18.56 3.00
N GLN A 217 -11.54 -19.15 2.78
CA GLN A 217 -12.64 -19.06 3.74
C GLN A 217 -12.29 -19.70 5.09
N GLU A 218 -11.54 -20.81 5.11
CA GLU A 218 -11.07 -21.44 6.34
C GLU A 218 -10.03 -20.57 7.07
N VAL A 219 -9.09 -19.96 6.35
CA VAL A 219 -8.12 -19.01 6.93
C VAL A 219 -8.84 -17.78 7.50
N ILE A 220 -9.78 -17.19 6.77
CA ILE A 220 -10.59 -16.06 7.25
C ILE A 220 -11.39 -16.45 8.51
N ALA A 221 -11.97 -17.65 8.53
CA ALA A 221 -12.70 -18.14 9.70
C ALA A 221 -11.78 -18.38 10.91
N GLN A 222 -10.57 -18.90 10.69
CA GLN A 222 -9.57 -19.11 11.74
C GLN A 222 -8.99 -17.78 12.26
N GLU A 223 -8.69 -16.82 11.38
CA GLU A 223 -8.23 -15.49 11.76
C GLU A 223 -9.34 -14.71 12.48
N ALA A 224 -10.59 -14.80 12.04
CA ALA A 224 -11.73 -14.24 12.76
C ALA A 224 -11.92 -14.87 14.15
N ALA A 225 -11.67 -16.18 14.30
CA ALA A 225 -11.70 -16.86 15.59
C ALA A 225 -10.51 -16.47 16.50
N ALA A 226 -9.31 -16.33 15.94
CA ALA A 226 -8.12 -15.87 16.67
C ALA A 226 -8.21 -14.39 17.08
N ALA A 227 -8.80 -13.55 16.23
CA ALA A 227 -9.13 -12.17 16.56
C ALA A 227 -10.12 -12.10 17.72
N ARG A 228 -11.16 -12.94 17.74
CA ARG A 228 -12.09 -13.00 18.89
C ARG A 228 -11.42 -13.39 20.22
N GLY A 229 -10.31 -14.13 20.19
CA GLY A 229 -9.57 -14.55 21.38
C GLY A 229 -8.61 -13.51 21.97
N LYS A 230 -8.18 -12.51 21.18
CA LYS A 230 -7.18 -11.48 21.59
C LYS A 230 -7.76 -10.09 21.86
N TRP A 231 -9.01 -9.83 21.50
CA TRP A 231 -9.68 -8.59 21.86
C TRP A 231 -10.20 -8.73 23.28
N GLY A 232 -9.35 -8.41 24.27
CA GLY A 232 -9.78 -8.29 25.66
C GLY A 232 -11.01 -7.40 25.70
N ARG A 233 -12.16 -7.97 26.11
CA ARG A 233 -13.50 -7.34 26.23
C ARG A 233 -13.49 -5.84 25.90
N SER A 234 -13.44 -5.48 24.62
CA SER A 234 -13.74 -4.11 24.21
C SER A 234 -15.25 -4.01 24.39
N THR A 235 -15.68 -3.41 25.51
CA THR A 235 -17.06 -2.97 25.67
C THR A 235 -17.49 -2.30 24.36
N PRO A 236 -18.68 -2.63 23.82
CA PRO A 236 -19.13 -2.01 22.58
C PRO A 236 -19.02 -0.50 22.75
N LEU A 237 -18.18 0.12 21.91
CA LEU A 237 -17.87 1.55 21.93
C LEU A 237 -19.08 2.45 21.59
N GLN A 238 -20.29 1.87 21.54
CA GLN A 238 -21.55 2.60 21.60
C GLN A 238 -21.73 3.21 22.99
N GLN A 239 -21.04 4.31 23.25
CA GLN A 239 -21.36 5.17 24.37
C GLN A 239 -22.29 6.27 23.86
N ASN A 240 -23.53 6.27 24.35
CA ASN A 240 -24.40 7.44 24.20
C ASN A 240 -23.98 8.46 25.26
N VAL A 241 -23.26 9.50 24.84
CA VAL A 241 -22.77 10.54 25.73
C VAL A 241 -23.70 11.73 25.65
N MET A 242 -24.35 12.06 26.76
CA MET A 242 -25.07 13.32 26.91
C MET A 242 -24.03 14.43 27.11
N VAL A 243 -23.99 15.37 26.18
CA VAL A 243 -23.06 16.52 26.24
C VAL A 243 -23.59 17.57 27.22
N GLY A 244 -24.90 17.80 27.21
CA GLY A 244 -25.58 18.70 28.14
C GLY A 244 -26.92 19.22 27.63
N GLU A 245 -27.60 19.99 28.48
CA GLU A 245 -28.80 20.75 28.17
C GLU A 245 -28.48 22.25 28.19
N TYR A 246 -28.79 22.94 27.10
CA TYR A 246 -28.38 24.32 26.85
C TYR A 246 -29.59 25.22 26.67
N ALA A 247 -29.47 26.46 27.17
CA ALA A 247 -30.34 27.56 26.76
C ALA A 247 -29.87 28.08 25.39
N SER A 248 -30.71 28.82 24.66
CA SER A 248 -30.37 29.34 23.33
C SER A 248 -29.23 30.37 23.31
N VAL A 249 -28.63 30.69 24.47
CA VAL A 249 -27.65 31.75 24.63
C VAL A 249 -26.27 31.14 24.89
N SER A 250 -25.31 31.57 24.06
CA SER A 250 -23.85 31.31 24.03
C SER A 250 -23.19 30.96 25.38
N PRO A 251 -22.16 30.08 25.42
CA PRO A 251 -21.39 29.54 24.30
C PRO A 251 -22.02 28.33 23.60
N PRO A 252 -21.69 28.09 22.31
CA PRO A 252 -22.13 26.89 21.59
C PRO A 252 -21.72 25.60 22.33
N PRO A 253 -22.59 24.58 22.36
CA PRO A 253 -22.24 23.25 22.85
C PRO A 253 -20.98 22.71 22.17
N ARG A 254 -20.18 21.96 22.95
CA ARG A 254 -18.93 21.36 22.50
C ARG A 254 -18.93 19.88 22.80
N ILE A 255 -18.84 19.07 21.76
CA ILE A 255 -18.56 17.64 21.87
C ILE A 255 -17.05 17.49 22.06
N ARG A 256 -16.62 16.84 23.15
CA ARG A 256 -15.22 16.51 23.39
C ARG A 256 -15.03 15.02 23.23
N LEU A 257 -14.12 14.60 22.36
CA LEU A 257 -13.80 13.18 22.15
C LEU A 257 -12.69 12.77 23.12
N GLU A 258 -13.07 12.48 24.36
CA GLU A 258 -12.15 11.95 25.38
C GLU A 258 -11.84 10.46 25.09
N GLY A 259 -10.61 10.02 25.39
CA GLY A 259 -10.17 8.64 25.16
C GLY A 259 -9.86 8.30 23.70
N LEU A 260 -9.57 9.29 22.85
CA LEU A 260 -9.14 9.04 21.46
C LEU A 260 -7.87 8.17 21.44
N GLU A 261 -6.99 8.32 22.43
CA GLU A 261 -5.74 7.57 22.63
C GLU A 261 -5.94 6.06 22.84
N ASP A 262 -7.10 5.66 23.36
CA ASP A 262 -7.44 4.26 23.64
C ASP A 262 -8.07 3.57 22.42
N LEU A 263 -8.52 4.34 21.43
CA LEU A 263 -9.08 3.80 20.19
C LEU A 263 -7.97 3.25 19.28
N PRO A 264 -8.13 2.11 18.60
CA PRO A 264 -7.17 1.72 17.56
C PRO A 264 -7.24 2.66 16.35
N ASP A 265 -6.20 2.67 15.52
CA ASP A 265 -6.26 3.35 14.22
C ASP A 265 -7.41 2.78 13.39
N GLY A 266 -8.18 3.66 12.73
CA GLY A 266 -9.38 3.23 12.03
C GLY A 266 -10.36 4.34 11.70
N TYR A 267 -11.43 3.97 10.99
CA TYR A 267 -12.50 4.87 10.59
C TYR A 267 -13.63 4.85 11.62
N TYR A 268 -14.03 6.03 12.09
CA TYR A 268 -15.05 6.20 13.12
C TYR A 268 -16.11 7.19 12.65
N CYS A 269 -17.37 6.90 12.92
CA CYS A 269 -18.46 7.83 12.67
C CYS A 269 -19.24 8.10 13.95
N MET A 270 -19.49 9.37 14.20
CA MET A 270 -20.23 9.89 15.33
C MET A 270 -21.63 10.30 14.86
N GLN A 271 -22.67 9.71 15.43
CA GLN A 271 -24.04 10.16 15.24
C GLN A 271 -24.37 11.22 16.28
N VAL A 272 -24.34 12.48 15.87
CA VAL A 272 -24.72 13.65 16.66
C VAL A 272 -26.23 13.79 16.64
N ILE A 273 -26.85 13.66 17.80
CA ILE A 273 -28.29 13.80 17.99
C ILE A 273 -28.55 15.10 18.72
N VAL A 274 -29.36 15.97 18.12
CA VAL A 274 -29.77 17.24 18.74
C VAL A 274 -31.26 17.26 18.91
N THR A 275 -31.71 17.52 20.13
CA THR A 275 -33.13 17.50 20.51
C THR A 275 -33.55 18.81 21.15
N ILE A 276 -34.50 19.53 20.55
CA ILE A 276 -35.17 20.66 21.19
C ILE A 276 -36.24 20.09 22.13
N LEU A 277 -36.12 20.41 23.42
CA LEU A 277 -36.91 19.81 24.47
C LEU A 277 -38.30 20.43 24.55
N ARG A 278 -39.32 19.57 24.65
CA ARG A 278 -40.71 19.98 24.76
C ARG A 278 -40.97 20.88 25.97
N ASN A 279 -41.87 21.83 25.79
CA ASN A 279 -42.42 22.70 26.85
C ASN A 279 -41.39 23.55 27.60
N THR A 280 -40.22 23.83 27.00
CA THR A 280 -39.14 24.60 27.63
C THR A 280 -39.07 26.05 27.18
N GLY A 281 -39.67 26.42 26.04
CA GLY A 281 -39.75 27.80 25.52
C GLY A 281 -41.19 28.31 25.46
N TYR A 282 -41.36 29.59 25.14
CA TYR A 282 -42.67 30.24 25.08
C TYR A 282 -42.83 31.13 23.82
N ILE A 283 -43.99 31.04 23.17
CA ILE A 283 -44.47 32.01 22.16
C ILE A 283 -45.72 32.67 22.72
N GLY A 284 -45.65 33.97 23.02
CA GLY A 284 -46.64 34.60 23.91
C GLY A 284 -46.72 33.83 25.23
N GLU A 285 -47.90 33.31 25.56
CA GLU A 285 -48.15 32.50 26.76
C GLU A 285 -48.07 30.97 26.50
N SER A 286 -47.93 30.55 25.25
CA SER A 286 -47.98 29.13 24.88
C SER A 286 -46.61 28.47 24.96
N LYS A 287 -46.52 27.35 25.69
CA LYS A 287 -45.32 26.51 25.76
C LYS A 287 -44.99 25.86 24.41
N VAL A 288 -43.72 25.88 24.01
CA VAL A 288 -43.23 25.31 22.75
C VAL A 288 -41.84 24.68 22.89
N PRO A 289 -41.48 23.71 22.02
CA PRO A 289 -42.40 22.92 21.20
C PRO A 289 -43.27 22.00 22.07
N GLN A 290 -44.45 21.58 21.62
CA GLN A 290 -45.33 20.66 22.38
C GLN A 290 -44.81 19.21 22.43
N ARG A 291 -43.88 18.87 21.55
CA ARG A 291 -43.18 17.59 21.48
C ARG A 291 -41.70 17.84 21.23
N ASP A 292 -40.88 16.85 21.54
CA ASP A 292 -39.45 16.93 21.24
C ASP A 292 -39.24 16.97 19.73
N LEU A 293 -38.32 17.83 19.29
CA LEU A 293 -37.91 17.93 17.89
C LEU A 293 -36.46 17.49 17.81
N SER A 294 -36.20 16.35 17.19
CA SER A 294 -34.87 15.77 17.10
C SER A 294 -34.36 15.71 15.67
N THR A 295 -33.05 15.84 15.51
CA THR A 295 -32.34 15.61 14.25
C THR A 295 -31.07 14.81 14.55
N THR A 296 -30.63 14.03 13.57
CA THR A 296 -29.40 13.25 13.66
C THR A 296 -28.50 13.62 12.49
N ARG A 297 -27.22 13.86 12.78
CA ARG A 297 -26.16 14.10 11.80
C ARG A 297 -24.99 13.17 12.05
N GLU A 298 -24.44 12.62 10.98
CA GLU A 298 -23.25 11.78 11.05
C GLU A 298 -22.01 12.62 10.75
N VAL A 299 -20.98 12.47 11.58
CA VAL A 299 -19.66 13.11 11.41
C VAL A 299 -18.62 12.02 11.51
N CYS A 300 -17.84 11.82 10.45
CA CYS A 300 -16.81 10.78 10.42
C CYS A 300 -15.40 11.37 10.52
N PHE A 301 -14.49 10.57 11.06
CA PHE A 301 -13.06 10.88 11.14
C PHE A 301 -12.25 9.59 11.04
N TYR A 302 -11.00 9.71 10.62
CA TYR A 302 -10.04 8.62 10.67
C TYR A 302 -9.05 8.86 11.79
N LYS A 303 -8.92 7.92 12.72
CA LYS A 303 -7.87 7.95 13.75
C LYS A 303 -6.59 7.35 13.21
N LEU A 304 -5.48 8.09 13.26
CA LEU A 304 -4.16 7.65 12.81
C LEU A 304 -3.07 8.07 13.80
N ASP A 305 -2.55 7.10 14.57
CA ASP A 305 -1.38 7.29 15.44
C ASP A 305 -0.12 6.58 14.91
N LYS A 306 -0.27 5.63 13.98
CA LYS A 306 0.84 4.83 13.46
C LYS A 306 1.24 5.27 12.05
N VAL A 307 2.52 5.10 11.75
CA VAL A 307 3.03 5.25 10.37
C VAL A 307 2.40 4.16 9.48
N PRO A 308 2.18 4.44 8.19
CA PRO A 308 1.66 3.44 7.26
C PRO A 308 2.58 2.21 7.21
N THR A 309 1.97 1.03 7.25
CA THR A 309 2.64 -0.27 7.20
C THR A 309 2.02 -1.16 6.15
N ALA A 310 2.86 -1.90 5.44
CA ALA A 310 2.44 -3.01 4.59
C ALA A 310 3.39 -4.18 4.76
N ARG A 311 2.90 -5.40 4.49
CA ARG A 311 3.73 -6.58 4.30
C ARG A 311 4.18 -6.62 2.85
N VAL A 312 5.48 -6.78 2.65
CA VAL A 312 6.05 -7.00 1.31
C VAL A 312 6.66 -8.39 1.28
N LYS A 313 6.13 -9.23 0.40
CA LYS A 313 6.68 -10.54 0.08
C LYS A 313 7.45 -10.41 -1.24
N PHE A 314 8.69 -10.89 -1.25
CA PHE A 314 9.54 -10.85 -2.42
C PHE A 314 9.62 -12.24 -3.04
N ASN A 315 9.33 -12.33 -4.32
CA ASN A 315 9.54 -13.52 -5.13
C ASN A 315 10.89 -13.34 -5.84
N THR A 316 11.92 -13.91 -5.24
CA THR A 316 13.33 -13.66 -5.62
C THR A 316 13.95 -14.78 -6.44
N CYS A 317 13.17 -15.81 -6.70
CA CYS A 317 13.58 -17.07 -7.27
C CYS A 317 12.83 -17.29 -8.57
N GLY A 318 13.58 -17.35 -9.67
CA GLY A 318 13.03 -17.56 -11.00
C GLY A 318 13.40 -16.44 -11.96
N PRO A 319 12.92 -16.52 -13.21
CA PRO A 319 13.40 -15.66 -14.29
C PRO A 319 13.03 -14.18 -14.12
N LYS A 320 12.09 -13.88 -13.22
CA LYS A 320 11.61 -12.53 -12.94
C LYS A 320 11.55 -12.30 -11.44
N PHE A 321 12.15 -11.21 -11.00
CA PHE A 321 11.91 -10.66 -9.68
C PHE A 321 10.50 -10.10 -9.62
N SER A 322 9.73 -10.45 -8.60
CA SER A 322 8.48 -9.77 -8.31
C SER A 322 8.30 -9.52 -6.83
N MET A 323 7.41 -8.59 -6.50
CA MET A 323 7.05 -8.28 -5.12
C MET A 323 5.53 -8.19 -4.99
N GLU A 324 5.05 -8.63 -3.84
CA GLU A 324 3.65 -8.70 -3.44
C GLU A 324 3.48 -7.78 -2.22
N VAL A 325 2.66 -6.73 -2.34
CA VAL A 325 2.34 -5.84 -1.22
C VAL A 325 0.95 -6.18 -0.68
N THR A 326 0.86 -6.52 0.61
CA THR A 326 -0.36 -6.97 1.33
C THR A 326 -0.42 -6.36 2.74
N ASP A 327 -1.49 -6.63 3.51
CA ASP A 327 -1.69 -6.15 4.89
C ASP A 327 -1.52 -4.63 5.06
N ILE A 328 -2.01 -3.86 4.08
CA ILE A 328 -1.84 -2.41 4.04
C ILE A 328 -2.68 -1.74 5.14
N THR A 329 -2.02 -0.97 6.00
CA THR A 329 -2.67 -0.15 7.04
C THR A 329 -2.03 1.24 7.09
N PRO A 330 -2.79 2.34 7.07
CA PRO A 330 -4.24 2.40 6.90
C PRO A 330 -4.67 2.00 5.48
N VAL A 331 -5.93 1.62 5.28
CA VAL A 331 -6.51 1.56 3.93
C VAL A 331 -6.81 2.99 3.43
N PRO A 332 -6.88 3.23 2.11
CA PRO A 332 -7.32 4.51 1.58
C PRO A 332 -8.70 4.91 2.09
N VAL A 333 -8.87 6.19 2.36
CA VAL A 333 -10.10 6.74 2.95
C VAL A 333 -10.65 7.81 2.05
N GLU A 334 -11.96 7.80 1.83
CA GLU A 334 -12.66 8.85 1.07
C GLU A 334 -12.88 10.09 1.93
N VAL A 335 -12.84 11.27 1.30
CA VAL A 335 -13.14 12.54 1.99
C VAL A 335 -14.57 12.57 2.51
N PHE A 336 -15.48 11.94 1.78
CA PHE A 336 -16.86 11.75 2.17
C PHE A 336 -17.35 10.39 1.62
N PRO A 337 -18.07 9.58 2.42
CA PRO A 337 -18.55 8.28 1.97
C PRO A 337 -19.33 8.36 0.64
N GLY A 338 -18.95 7.54 -0.32
CA GLY A 338 -19.59 7.49 -1.64
C GLY A 338 -19.04 8.52 -2.63
N THR A 339 -18.03 9.29 -2.26
CA THR A 339 -17.33 10.18 -3.20
C THR A 339 -16.11 9.50 -3.79
N ASN A 340 -15.77 9.83 -5.03
CA ASN A 340 -14.56 9.31 -5.69
C ASN A 340 -13.28 10.06 -5.26
N LYS A 341 -13.36 10.91 -4.23
CA LYS A 341 -12.28 11.78 -3.77
C LYS A 341 -11.66 11.18 -2.52
N MET A 342 -10.36 10.93 -2.56
CA MET A 342 -9.65 10.29 -1.46
C MET A 342 -9.18 11.35 -0.47
N LEU A 343 -9.57 11.23 0.80
CA LEU A 343 -8.97 12.00 1.89
C LEU A 343 -7.47 11.72 1.93
N PHE A 344 -7.09 10.45 1.92
CA PHE A 344 -5.71 10.03 1.75
C PHE A 344 -5.60 8.64 1.13
N THR A 345 -4.42 8.37 0.57
CA THR A 345 -4.02 7.11 -0.01
C THR A 345 -2.63 6.71 0.51
N PRO A 346 -2.43 5.48 1.01
CA PRO A 346 -1.10 4.98 1.34
C PRO A 346 -0.20 4.86 0.11
N VAL A 347 1.06 5.22 0.28
CA VAL A 347 2.11 5.12 -0.74
C VAL A 347 3.33 4.48 -0.09
N TYR A 348 3.88 3.46 -0.75
CA TYR A 348 5.10 2.78 -0.32
C TYR A 348 6.20 2.97 -1.36
N HIS A 349 7.37 3.38 -0.88
CA HIS A 349 8.60 3.50 -1.65
C HIS A 349 9.49 2.33 -1.28
N ILE A 350 9.71 1.43 -2.23
CA ILE A 350 10.49 0.20 -2.06
C ILE A 350 11.76 0.36 -2.87
N LYS A 351 12.91 0.43 -2.20
CA LYS A 351 14.20 0.62 -2.85
C LYS A 351 15.16 -0.48 -2.44
N GLY A 352 16.02 -0.88 -3.37
CA GLY A 352 17.00 -1.92 -3.14
C GLY A 352 18.34 -1.56 -3.73
N ALA A 353 19.41 -1.93 -3.04
CA ALA A 353 20.78 -1.82 -3.53
C ALA A 353 21.51 -3.14 -3.36
N LEU A 354 22.24 -3.55 -4.40
CA LEU A 354 23.09 -4.73 -4.37
C LEU A 354 24.20 -4.52 -3.33
N ASN A 355 24.24 -5.41 -2.35
CA ASN A 355 25.25 -5.44 -1.30
C ASN A 355 26.46 -6.27 -1.77
N LYS A 356 26.21 -7.48 -2.27
CA LYS A 356 27.23 -8.42 -2.76
C LYS A 356 26.70 -9.23 -3.94
N THR A 357 27.52 -9.41 -4.99
CA THR A 357 27.21 -10.31 -6.12
C THR A 357 27.39 -11.78 -5.74
N ALA A 358 26.85 -12.67 -6.58
CA ALA A 358 27.02 -14.11 -6.42
C ALA A 358 28.47 -14.59 -6.40
N GLN A 359 29.30 -13.93 -7.20
CA GLN A 359 30.72 -14.16 -7.33
C GLN A 359 31.35 -12.76 -7.32
N TRP A 360 31.96 -12.36 -6.21
CA TRP A 360 32.60 -11.04 -6.04
C TRP A 360 33.67 -10.73 -7.10
N TRP A 361 34.15 -11.75 -7.81
CA TRP A 361 35.10 -11.63 -8.92
C TRP A 361 34.45 -11.60 -10.32
N VAL A 362 33.19 -12.00 -10.48
CA VAL A 362 32.54 -11.96 -11.79
C VAL A 362 32.00 -10.55 -12.02
N PRO A 363 32.43 -9.87 -13.10
CA PRO A 363 31.88 -8.58 -13.47
C PRO A 363 30.37 -8.72 -13.58
N ILE A 364 29.62 -7.79 -12.98
CA ILE A 364 28.17 -7.74 -13.21
C ILE A 364 27.97 -7.61 -14.72
N PRO A 365 27.17 -8.50 -15.36
CA PRO A 365 26.90 -8.39 -16.78
C PRO A 365 26.42 -6.99 -17.16
N GLU A 366 26.93 -6.45 -18.28
CA GLU A 366 26.49 -5.16 -18.79
C GLU A 366 24.97 -5.14 -18.96
N GLY A 367 24.33 -4.06 -18.51
CA GLY A 367 22.87 -3.89 -18.55
C GLY A 367 22.13 -4.34 -17.28
N ASN A 368 22.73 -5.12 -16.39
CA ASN A 368 22.09 -5.46 -15.12
C ASN A 368 22.10 -4.27 -14.15
N ARG A 369 20.95 -4.00 -13.53
CA ARG A 369 20.86 -2.93 -12.53
C ARG A 369 21.41 -3.42 -11.19
N LEU A 370 22.17 -2.55 -10.52
CA LEU A 370 22.69 -2.74 -9.16
C LEU A 370 21.80 -2.10 -8.09
N ARG A 371 20.78 -1.36 -8.53
CA ARG A 371 19.84 -0.64 -7.69
C ARG A 371 18.46 -0.67 -8.35
N PHE A 372 17.42 -0.67 -7.53
CA PHE A 372 16.06 -0.47 -7.99
C PHE A 372 15.31 0.46 -7.04
N ASP A 373 14.33 1.15 -7.59
CA ASP A 373 13.43 2.06 -6.89
C ASP A 373 12.02 1.79 -7.44
N TYR A 374 11.07 1.59 -6.53
CA TYR A 374 9.70 1.29 -6.87
C TYR A 374 8.71 2.05 -5.99
N TRP A 375 7.61 2.50 -6.59
CA TRP A 375 6.54 3.22 -5.91
C TRP A 375 5.21 2.48 -6.05
N ALA A 376 4.70 1.97 -4.93
CA ALA A 376 3.39 1.37 -4.83
C ALA A 376 2.38 2.40 -4.32
N VAL A 377 1.46 2.83 -5.19
CA VAL A 377 0.31 3.67 -4.81
C VAL A 377 -0.91 2.78 -4.64
N VAL A 378 -1.47 2.79 -3.44
CA VAL A 378 -2.56 1.89 -3.08
C VAL A 378 -3.89 2.44 -3.64
N GLY A 379 -4.50 1.75 -4.60
CA GLY A 379 -5.74 2.17 -5.25
C GLY A 379 -6.94 2.20 -4.31
N ARG A 380 -8.15 2.58 -4.77
CA ARG A 380 -9.37 2.69 -3.93
C ARG A 380 -9.97 1.37 -3.45
N ALA A 381 -9.53 0.25 -4.04
CA ALA A 381 -10.06 -1.07 -3.76
C ALA A 381 -9.15 -2.02 -2.94
N PRO A 382 -8.29 -1.60 -1.99
CA PRO A 382 -7.46 -2.54 -1.28
C PRO A 382 -8.28 -3.06 -0.11
N SER A 383 -8.66 -4.33 -0.18
CA SER A 383 -8.78 -5.09 1.04
C SER A 383 -7.39 -5.26 1.65
N ASN A 384 -7.31 -5.61 2.94
CA ASN A 384 -6.06 -6.08 3.55
C ASN A 384 -5.45 -7.28 2.77
N GLU A 385 -6.26 -7.95 1.95
CA GLU A 385 -5.92 -9.10 1.12
C GLU A 385 -5.55 -8.74 -0.32
N THR A 386 -5.62 -7.46 -0.72
CA THR A 386 -5.30 -7.07 -2.10
C THR A 386 -3.80 -7.17 -2.30
N THR A 387 -3.39 -8.22 -2.99
CA THR A 387 -2.02 -8.40 -3.45
C THR A 387 -1.79 -7.52 -4.65
N TYR A 388 -0.85 -6.59 -4.50
CA TYR A 388 -0.29 -5.91 -5.65
C TYR A 388 0.95 -6.65 -6.12
N ASP A 389 0.84 -7.33 -7.25
CA ASP A 389 1.96 -7.99 -7.94
C ASP A 389 2.71 -6.98 -8.79
N TYR A 390 4.01 -6.87 -8.54
CA TYR A 390 4.87 -5.97 -9.28
C TYR A 390 6.04 -6.77 -9.84
N ALA A 391 6.08 -6.90 -11.16
CA ALA A 391 7.21 -7.44 -11.89
C ALA A 391 7.73 -6.33 -12.83
N PRO A 392 8.91 -5.75 -12.58
CA PRO A 392 9.46 -4.75 -13.49
C PRO A 392 9.74 -5.41 -14.85
N GLU A 393 9.03 -4.99 -15.90
CA GLU A 393 9.01 -5.68 -17.19
C GLU A 393 10.38 -5.66 -17.91
N ASP A 394 11.25 -4.71 -17.55
CA ASP A 394 12.52 -4.44 -18.24
C ASP A 394 13.75 -4.39 -17.31
N ILE A 395 13.66 -4.92 -16.08
CA ILE A 395 14.77 -4.84 -15.12
C ILE A 395 15.34 -6.22 -14.84
N THR A 396 16.46 -6.54 -15.50
CA THR A 396 17.33 -7.61 -15.06
C THR A 396 18.16 -7.13 -13.86
N LEU A 397 17.71 -7.49 -12.65
CA LEU A 397 18.48 -7.28 -11.44
C LEU A 397 19.65 -8.26 -11.42
N ALA A 398 20.82 -7.79 -11.00
CA ALA A 398 21.97 -8.66 -10.78
C ALA A 398 21.68 -9.70 -9.67
N GLU A 399 22.10 -10.94 -9.89
CA GLU A 399 22.04 -11.98 -8.85
C GLU A 399 22.98 -11.64 -7.69
N GLY A 400 22.49 -11.83 -6.46
CA GLY A 400 23.26 -11.49 -5.27
C GLY A 400 22.41 -11.19 -4.05
N TRP A 401 23.07 -10.67 -3.01
CA TRP A 401 22.43 -10.18 -1.80
C TRP A 401 22.09 -8.70 -1.94
N TRP A 402 20.84 -8.36 -1.69
CA TRP A 402 20.29 -7.02 -1.82
C TRP A 402 19.89 -6.47 -0.44
N ASN A 403 20.27 -5.24 -0.15
CA ASN A 403 19.71 -4.49 0.96
C ASN A 403 18.44 -3.79 0.45
N VAL A 404 17.28 -4.21 0.95
CA VAL A 404 15.99 -3.62 0.58
C VAL A 404 15.45 -2.78 1.73
N GLU A 405 15.01 -1.56 1.43
CA GLU A 405 14.38 -0.63 2.36
C GLU A 405 12.98 -0.28 1.86
N ILE A 406 12.04 -0.12 2.79
CA ILE A 406 10.63 0.18 2.50
C ILE A 406 10.22 1.38 3.34
N ASP A 407 9.83 2.45 2.67
CA ASP A 407 9.37 3.70 3.27
C ASP A 407 7.87 3.90 3.02
N GLY A 408 7.10 4.01 4.09
CA GLY A 408 5.65 4.27 4.02
C GLY A 408 5.31 5.75 4.16
N GLY A 409 4.22 6.18 3.54
CA GLY A 409 3.64 7.51 3.75
C GLY A 409 2.20 7.59 3.27
N LEU A 410 1.53 8.69 3.61
CA LEU A 410 0.20 9.01 3.12
C LEU A 410 0.27 10.15 2.12
N LEU A 411 -0.45 9.98 1.04
CA LEU A 411 -0.72 10.99 0.04
C LEU A 411 -2.12 11.57 0.26
N SER A 412 -2.26 12.89 0.25
CA SER A 412 -3.56 13.55 0.37
C SER A 412 -3.66 14.77 -0.55
N GLU A 413 -4.81 14.88 -1.23
CA GLU A 413 -5.19 16.08 -1.99
C GLU A 413 -5.84 17.15 -1.10
N PHE A 414 -6.16 16.81 0.15
CA PHE A 414 -6.87 17.65 1.10
C PHE A 414 -6.01 17.91 2.35
N PRO A 415 -4.84 18.56 2.20
CA PRO A 415 -3.91 18.78 3.32
C PRO A 415 -4.56 19.55 4.46
N SER A 416 -5.55 20.41 4.18
CA SER A 416 -6.32 21.15 5.19
C SER A 416 -7.18 20.28 6.11
N LEU A 417 -7.46 19.03 5.71
CA LEU A 417 -8.28 18.08 6.47
C LEU A 417 -7.46 17.10 7.32
N LEU A 418 -6.14 17.19 7.25
CA LEU A 418 -5.24 16.37 8.06
C LEU A 418 -4.82 17.15 9.30
N SER A 419 -4.94 16.55 10.48
CA SER A 419 -4.39 17.13 11.72
C SER A 419 -2.89 16.90 11.88
N THR A 420 -2.25 16.29 10.89
CA THR A 420 -0.83 16.00 10.86
C THR A 420 -0.14 16.95 9.89
N ASP A 421 1.01 17.50 10.29
CA ASP A 421 1.81 18.30 9.38
C ASP A 421 2.33 17.46 8.22
N ALA A 422 2.53 18.16 7.11
CA ALA A 422 3.35 17.67 6.03
C ALA A 422 4.74 17.32 6.58
N VAL A 423 5.11 16.04 6.55
CA VAL A 423 6.46 15.59 6.93
C VAL A 423 7.45 15.89 5.81
N GLY A 424 6.94 16.11 4.59
CA GLY A 424 7.69 16.57 3.44
C GLY A 424 6.81 16.61 2.19
N GLN A 425 7.45 16.68 1.03
CA GLN A 425 6.82 16.45 -0.27
C GLN A 425 7.41 15.19 -0.88
N PHE A 426 6.60 14.46 -1.63
CA PHE A 426 7.09 13.42 -2.53
C PHE A 426 7.94 14.12 -3.60
N GLY A 427 9.26 13.99 -3.46
CA GLY A 427 10.30 14.61 -4.29
C GLY A 427 10.32 16.14 -4.24
N LYS A 428 11.45 16.73 -3.86
CA LYS A 428 11.80 18.06 -4.38
C LYS A 428 12.29 17.88 -5.81
N LYS A 429 11.84 18.76 -6.72
CA LYS A 429 12.18 18.69 -8.16
C LYS A 429 13.69 18.90 -8.42
N GLU A 430 14.41 19.41 -7.44
CA GLU A 430 15.86 19.63 -7.41
C GLU A 430 16.34 19.41 -5.97
N GLU A 431 17.44 18.67 -5.79
CA GLU A 431 18.42 18.70 -4.68
C GLU A 431 18.85 17.30 -4.21
N GLU A 432 20.09 17.01 -4.60
CA GLU A 432 21.00 15.88 -4.32
C GLU A 432 20.56 14.43 -4.59
N PRO A 433 21.40 13.64 -5.31
CA PRO A 433 21.22 12.19 -5.36
C PRO A 433 21.06 11.70 -3.92
N ASP A 434 20.23 10.69 -3.69
CA ASP A 434 20.28 10.04 -2.38
C ASP A 434 21.73 9.61 -2.07
N GLU A 435 22.05 9.24 -0.83
CA GLU A 435 23.40 8.75 -0.46
C GLU A 435 23.88 7.57 -1.35
N LEU A 436 22.95 6.99 -2.11
CA LEU A 436 23.14 5.94 -3.09
C LEU A 436 23.16 6.45 -4.54
N GLY A 437 23.25 7.74 -4.85
CA GLY A 437 23.41 8.22 -6.23
C GLY A 437 22.23 7.93 -7.19
N VAL A 438 21.05 7.57 -6.68
CA VAL A 438 19.86 7.25 -7.48
C VAL A 438 18.96 8.47 -7.60
N TRP A 439 18.65 8.85 -8.84
CA TRP A 439 17.63 9.83 -9.16
C TRP A 439 16.66 9.25 -10.19
N ARG A 440 15.37 9.60 -10.03
CA ARG A 440 14.30 9.55 -11.05
C ARG A 440 13.79 8.16 -11.42
N ASP A 441 12.94 7.58 -10.59
CA ASP A 441 11.77 6.83 -11.07
C ASP A 441 10.52 7.12 -10.22
N MET A 442 10.53 8.22 -9.45
CA MET A 442 9.30 8.64 -8.78
C MET A 442 8.29 9.10 -9.84
N PRO A 443 7.10 8.48 -9.91
CA PRO A 443 6.09 8.83 -10.89
C PRO A 443 5.83 10.34 -10.90
N SER A 444 5.74 10.94 -12.08
CA SER A 444 5.43 12.37 -12.22
C SER A 444 4.13 12.75 -11.50
N ALA A 445 3.20 11.80 -11.42
CA ALA A 445 1.95 11.93 -10.68
C ALA A 445 2.14 12.14 -9.17
N LEU A 446 3.27 11.70 -8.57
CA LEU A 446 3.56 11.90 -7.15
C LEU A 446 4.38 13.17 -6.88
N GLN A 447 5.06 13.72 -7.90
CA GLN A 447 5.99 14.83 -7.72
C GLN A 447 5.32 16.09 -7.16
N GLY A 448 5.90 16.63 -6.09
CA GLY A 448 5.41 17.84 -5.41
C GLY A 448 4.16 17.61 -4.56
N LEU A 449 3.60 16.40 -4.54
CA LEU A 449 2.49 16.09 -3.66
C LEU A 449 2.95 16.02 -2.21
N THR A 450 2.07 16.43 -1.30
CA THR A 450 2.42 16.51 0.12
C THR A 450 2.40 15.12 0.75
N LYS A 451 3.47 14.78 1.48
CA LYS A 451 3.65 13.50 2.17
C LYS A 451 3.34 13.67 3.66
N PHE A 452 2.42 12.86 4.16
CA PHE A 452 1.98 12.85 5.56
C PHE A 452 2.35 11.53 6.25
N ALA A 453 2.47 11.56 7.58
CA ALA A 453 2.76 10.40 8.41
C ALA A 453 3.93 9.53 7.89
N ALA A 454 4.96 10.17 7.32
CA ALA A 454 6.08 9.46 6.73
C ALA A 454 6.91 8.76 7.81
N GLY A 455 7.23 7.50 7.59
CA GLY A 455 8.08 6.74 8.48
C GLY A 455 8.85 5.68 7.72
N LYS A 456 10.07 5.40 8.18
CA LYS A 456 10.77 4.17 7.80
C LYS A 456 10.05 3.01 8.48
N THR A 457 9.41 2.16 7.71
CA THR A 457 9.11 0.82 8.19
C THR A 457 10.47 0.13 8.29
N ASN A 458 11.04 0.03 9.50
CA ASN A 458 12.37 -0.56 9.80
C ASN A 458 12.47 -2.02 9.32
N MET A 459 12.51 -2.23 8.02
CA MET A 459 12.65 -3.50 7.35
C MET A 459 13.77 -3.34 6.33
N THR A 460 14.97 -2.98 6.79
CA THR A 460 16.16 -3.28 6.01
C THR A 460 16.31 -4.79 6.00
N ARG A 461 15.92 -5.43 4.89
CA ARG A 461 16.01 -6.88 4.73
C ARG A 461 17.13 -7.19 3.76
N LEU A 462 18.01 -8.10 4.16
CA LEU A 462 18.94 -8.74 3.24
C LEU A 462 18.17 -9.80 2.46
N LEU A 463 18.16 -9.66 1.13
CA LEU A 463 17.36 -10.47 0.24
C LEU A 463 18.26 -11.13 -0.80
N GLY A 464 18.20 -12.45 -0.92
CA GLY A 464 18.93 -13.19 -1.95
C GLY A 464 18.12 -13.26 -3.23
N LEU A 465 18.70 -12.77 -4.33
CA LEU A 465 18.08 -12.78 -5.66
C LEU A 465 18.83 -13.73 -6.60
N GLN A 466 18.08 -14.62 -7.24
CA GLN A 466 18.60 -15.66 -8.12
C GLN A 466 17.65 -15.88 -9.30
N SER A 467 18.16 -15.69 -10.52
CA SER A 467 17.38 -15.81 -11.74
C SER A 467 17.36 -17.25 -12.28
N LYS A 468 18.46 -17.98 -12.09
CA LYS A 468 18.63 -19.36 -12.58
C LYS A 468 18.43 -20.37 -11.46
N GLU A 469 17.76 -21.48 -11.76
CA GLU A 469 17.73 -22.62 -10.83
C GLU A 469 19.15 -23.16 -10.59
N VAL A 470 19.41 -23.56 -9.34
CA VAL A 470 20.68 -24.16 -8.96
C VAL A 470 20.92 -25.46 -9.75
N GLY A 471 22.15 -25.66 -10.22
CA GLY A 471 22.47 -26.83 -11.04
C GLY A 471 23.96 -27.10 -11.11
N PHE A 472 24.35 -28.36 -11.00
CA PHE A 472 25.74 -28.75 -11.20
C PHE A 472 26.07 -28.77 -12.70
N ASN A 473 27.13 -28.05 -13.10
CA ASN A 473 27.57 -27.96 -14.50
C ASN A 473 28.79 -28.86 -14.74
N SER A 474 29.85 -28.70 -13.94
CA SER A 474 31.10 -29.45 -14.14
C SER A 474 31.93 -29.57 -12.86
N LEU A 475 32.77 -30.61 -12.81
CA LEU A 475 33.82 -30.81 -11.82
C LEU A 475 35.07 -31.26 -12.59
N ASN A 476 36.17 -30.51 -12.42
CA ASN A 476 37.48 -30.83 -12.95
C ASN A 476 38.45 -31.07 -11.78
N GLY A 477 39.06 -32.24 -11.76
CA GLY A 477 40.17 -32.59 -10.88
C GLY A 477 41.47 -32.76 -11.68
N PRO A 478 42.49 -33.40 -11.10
CA PRO A 478 43.78 -33.61 -11.76
C PRO A 478 43.68 -34.60 -12.93
N ASP A 479 44.44 -34.33 -13.98
CA ASP A 479 44.53 -35.16 -15.19
C ASP A 479 45.42 -36.38 -14.95
N GLY A 480 44.90 -37.38 -14.23
CA GLY A 480 45.57 -38.66 -14.00
C GLY A 480 45.87 -38.94 -12.52
N GLY A 481 46.75 -39.91 -12.30
CA GLY A 481 47.10 -40.37 -10.96
C GLY A 481 47.80 -39.29 -10.14
N ILE A 482 47.37 -39.12 -8.89
CA ILE A 482 47.93 -38.17 -7.92
C ILE A 482 49.03 -38.87 -7.12
N ALA A 483 50.24 -38.30 -7.03
CA ALA A 483 51.25 -38.88 -6.15
C ALA A 483 50.89 -38.67 -4.67
N LEU A 484 51.32 -39.59 -3.80
CA LEU A 484 51.11 -39.46 -2.36
C LEU A 484 51.72 -38.14 -1.85
N ASN A 485 50.94 -37.38 -1.08
CA ASN A 485 51.25 -36.06 -0.53
C ASN A 485 51.48 -34.95 -1.58
N GLU A 486 51.15 -35.19 -2.86
CA GLU A 486 51.15 -34.14 -3.87
C GLU A 486 49.90 -33.25 -3.69
N GLU A 487 50.09 -31.94 -3.76
CA GLU A 487 49.00 -30.97 -3.72
C GLU A 487 48.40 -30.81 -5.12
N PHE A 488 47.08 -30.91 -5.20
CA PHE A 488 46.33 -30.72 -6.45
C PHE A 488 45.04 -29.95 -6.16
N THR A 489 44.36 -29.50 -7.20
CA THR A 489 43.16 -28.66 -7.07
C THR A 489 41.95 -29.28 -7.73
N PHE A 490 40.81 -29.22 -7.03
CA PHE A 490 39.50 -29.38 -7.64
C PHE A 490 38.94 -28.02 -8.04
N SER A 491 38.35 -27.95 -9.22
CA SER A 491 37.52 -26.84 -9.65
C SER A 491 36.15 -27.36 -10.05
N TRP A 492 35.10 -26.62 -9.72
CA TRP A 492 33.73 -26.94 -10.12
C TRP A 492 32.98 -25.70 -10.54
N GLU A 493 31.90 -25.95 -11.27
CA GLU A 493 30.94 -24.93 -11.69
C GLU A 493 29.54 -25.41 -11.29
N ILE A 494 28.86 -24.60 -10.47
CA ILE A 494 27.47 -24.81 -10.06
C ILE A 494 26.73 -23.52 -10.37
N ASP A 495 25.68 -23.60 -11.19
CA ASP A 495 24.69 -22.54 -11.41
C ASP A 495 23.98 -22.21 -10.10
N GLY A 496 23.60 -20.95 -9.91
CA GLY A 496 22.82 -20.48 -8.77
C GLY A 496 23.63 -19.69 -7.75
N PHE A 497 22.94 -19.17 -6.74
CA PHE A 497 23.55 -18.30 -5.74
C PHE A 497 23.21 -18.76 -4.34
N GLY A 498 24.20 -18.91 -3.46
CA GLY A 498 23.96 -19.26 -2.06
C GLY A 498 25.22 -19.71 -1.33
N HIS A 499 25.04 -20.54 -0.31
CA HIS A 499 26.14 -21.01 0.53
C HIS A 499 26.67 -22.35 0.02
N GLN A 500 28.00 -22.45 -0.12
CA GLN A 500 28.69 -23.66 -0.52
C GLN A 500 29.56 -24.19 0.62
N TYR A 501 29.52 -25.51 0.81
CA TYR A 501 30.26 -26.26 1.82
C TYR A 501 30.98 -27.41 1.12
N CYS A 502 32.24 -27.65 1.45
CA CYS A 502 32.94 -28.83 0.98
C CYS A 502 33.45 -29.68 2.13
N TYR A 503 33.52 -30.98 1.89
CA TYR A 503 34.04 -31.97 2.83
C TYR A 503 35.05 -32.83 2.08
N LEU A 504 36.27 -32.92 2.63
CA LEU A 504 37.27 -33.88 2.20
C LEU A 504 37.30 -34.98 3.26
N ASP A 505 36.98 -36.21 2.88
CA ASP A 505 36.96 -37.37 3.78
C ASP A 505 36.07 -37.18 5.01
N GLY A 506 34.95 -36.49 4.82
CA GLY A 506 33.99 -36.15 5.88
C GLY A 506 34.40 -34.94 6.72
N GLU A 507 35.61 -34.42 6.59
CA GLU A 507 36.05 -33.20 7.26
C GLU A 507 35.67 -31.95 6.46
N ARG A 508 34.99 -31.00 7.10
CA ARG A 508 34.62 -29.73 6.46
C ARG A 508 35.88 -28.91 6.12
N ARG A 509 35.99 -28.52 4.85
CA ARG A 509 37.04 -27.62 4.35
C ARG A 509 36.45 -26.27 3.95
N GLN A 510 37.28 -25.24 4.03
CA GLN A 510 36.92 -23.85 3.72
C GLN A 510 38.18 -23.17 3.18
N ASN A 511 38.02 -22.34 2.17
CA ASN A 511 39.14 -21.65 1.50
C ASN A 511 38.78 -20.19 1.16
N ASP A 512 37.80 -19.64 1.87
CA ASP A 512 37.32 -18.28 1.69
C ASP A 512 37.13 -17.55 3.03
N ALA A 513 37.22 -16.22 2.99
CA ALA A 513 37.10 -15.36 4.16
C ALA A 513 35.72 -15.44 4.84
N ASP A 514 34.67 -15.79 4.09
CA ASP A 514 33.29 -15.91 4.60
C ASP A 514 32.98 -17.31 5.16
N PHE A 515 33.99 -18.13 5.48
CA PHE A 515 33.84 -19.52 5.96
C PHE A 515 33.08 -20.44 4.99
N MET A 516 33.09 -20.07 3.70
CA MET A 516 32.50 -20.83 2.61
C MET A 516 33.56 -21.65 1.86
N CYS A 517 33.10 -22.66 1.13
CA CYS A 517 33.95 -23.37 0.18
C CYS A 517 33.78 -22.79 -1.23
N ARG A 518 34.89 -22.54 -1.90
CA ARG A 518 34.94 -21.97 -3.26
C ARG A 518 35.81 -22.82 -4.17
N SER A 519 35.45 -22.82 -5.45
CA SER A 519 36.30 -23.32 -6.52
C SER A 519 37.37 -22.26 -6.84
N PRO A 520 38.67 -22.61 -6.94
CA PRO A 520 39.25 -23.95 -6.77
C PRO A 520 39.58 -24.29 -5.30
N LEU A 521 39.54 -25.57 -4.95
CA LEU A 521 39.90 -26.11 -3.63
C LEU A 521 41.13 -27.02 -3.72
N GLY A 522 42.15 -26.75 -2.89
CA GLY A 522 43.31 -27.62 -2.73
C GLY A 522 43.00 -28.87 -1.92
N ALA A 523 43.57 -30.01 -2.34
CA ALA A 523 43.46 -31.31 -1.68
C ALA A 523 44.79 -32.08 -1.77
N GLN A 524 44.95 -33.10 -0.93
CA GLN A 524 46.10 -34.00 -0.89
C GLN A 524 45.64 -35.43 -0.58
N VAL A 525 46.31 -36.42 -1.18
CA VAL A 525 46.15 -37.85 -0.87
C VAL A 525 47.22 -38.21 0.16
N ASN A 526 46.82 -38.37 1.42
CA ASN A 526 47.76 -38.51 2.54
C ASN A 526 48.13 -39.96 2.89
N ASP A 527 47.38 -40.93 2.36
CA ASP A 527 47.59 -42.34 2.61
C ASP A 527 47.50 -43.16 1.31
N GLY A 528 47.88 -44.42 1.40
CA GLY A 528 47.76 -45.36 0.29
C GLY A 528 46.33 -45.87 0.09
N GLU A 529 45.32 -45.31 0.77
CA GLU A 529 43.95 -45.74 0.57
C GLU A 529 43.46 -45.31 -0.81
N ALA A 530 42.72 -46.22 -1.44
CA ALA A 530 42.34 -46.03 -2.83
C ALA A 530 41.24 -44.98 -3.02
N ASN A 531 40.50 -44.57 -1.99
CA ASN A 531 39.23 -43.85 -2.16
C ASN A 531 38.99 -42.74 -1.13
N HIS A 532 39.64 -41.61 -1.31
CA HIS A 532 39.24 -40.37 -0.66
C HIS A 532 37.95 -39.82 -1.28
N THR A 533 37.25 -38.93 -0.57
CA THR A 533 35.97 -38.36 -0.98
C THR A 533 35.98 -36.85 -0.93
N LEU A 534 35.44 -36.22 -1.97
CA LEU A 534 35.08 -34.81 -2.01
C LEU A 534 33.56 -34.71 -2.07
N VAL A 535 32.95 -34.08 -1.07
CA VAL A 535 31.53 -33.74 -1.09
C VAL A 535 31.38 -32.23 -1.18
N ILE A 536 30.77 -31.72 -2.24
CA ILE A 536 30.38 -30.31 -2.37
C ILE A 536 28.87 -30.25 -2.14
N MET A 537 28.45 -29.44 -1.18
CA MET A 537 27.04 -29.14 -0.92
C MET A 537 26.80 -27.66 -1.15
N MET A 538 25.80 -27.34 -1.96
CA MET A 538 25.31 -25.99 -2.14
C MET A 538 23.87 -25.89 -1.66
N GLN A 539 23.55 -24.87 -0.88
CA GLN A 539 22.19 -24.45 -0.62
C GLN A 539 22.01 -23.04 -1.19
N ASP A 540 21.14 -22.93 -2.19
CA ASP A 540 20.88 -21.67 -2.87
C ASP A 540 19.98 -20.74 -2.02
N VAL A 541 19.82 -19.47 -2.44
CA VAL A 541 18.99 -18.48 -1.73
C VAL A 541 17.50 -18.80 -1.81
N CYS A 542 17.12 -19.70 -2.71
CA CYS A 542 15.77 -20.24 -2.88
C CYS A 542 15.51 -21.46 -2.00
N GLY A 543 16.52 -21.95 -1.27
CA GLY A 543 16.46 -23.12 -0.41
C GLY A 543 16.70 -24.45 -1.11
N SER A 544 16.92 -24.45 -2.42
CA SER A 544 17.27 -25.64 -3.20
C SER A 544 18.67 -26.12 -2.84
N LYS A 545 18.86 -27.45 -2.81
CA LYS A 545 20.13 -28.07 -2.41
C LYS A 545 20.71 -28.89 -3.55
N VAL A 546 22.00 -28.70 -3.81
CA VAL A 546 22.78 -29.52 -4.73
C VAL A 546 23.87 -30.21 -3.94
N LYS A 547 24.03 -31.51 -4.16
CA LYS A 547 25.13 -32.32 -3.64
C LYS A 547 25.91 -32.90 -4.82
N VAL A 548 27.23 -32.76 -4.75
CA VAL A 548 28.20 -33.35 -5.67
C VAL A 548 29.14 -34.20 -4.82
N LEU A 549 29.32 -35.45 -5.20
CA LEU A 549 30.22 -36.41 -4.58
C LEU A 549 31.20 -36.90 -5.64
N ALA A 550 32.48 -36.72 -5.38
CA ALA A 550 33.55 -37.34 -6.16
C ALA A 550 34.40 -38.21 -5.24
N LYS A 551 34.96 -39.28 -5.81
CA LYS A 551 36.06 -40.03 -5.20
C LYS A 551 37.36 -39.69 -5.89
N TYR A 552 38.45 -39.72 -5.13
CA TYR A 552 39.78 -39.49 -5.67
C TYR A 552 40.83 -40.32 -4.94
N GLY A 553 41.99 -40.49 -5.56
CA GLY A 553 43.11 -41.24 -5.01
C GLY A 553 44.28 -41.25 -5.99
N THR A 554 45.23 -42.16 -5.79
CA THR A 554 46.42 -42.25 -6.66
C THR A 554 46.11 -42.63 -8.11
N TRP A 555 44.88 -43.05 -8.41
CA TRP A 555 44.39 -43.35 -9.76
C TRP A 555 43.75 -42.15 -10.48
N GLY A 556 43.54 -41.03 -9.78
CA GLY A 556 42.86 -39.84 -10.29
C GLY A 556 41.57 -39.54 -9.54
N TYR A 557 40.52 -39.12 -10.24
CA TYR A 557 39.21 -38.85 -9.65
C TYR A 557 38.05 -39.34 -10.53
N ALA A 558 36.92 -39.61 -9.90
CA ALA A 558 35.68 -39.97 -10.57
C ALA A 558 34.50 -39.31 -9.86
N LEU A 559 33.56 -38.78 -10.65
CA LEU A 559 32.29 -38.28 -10.15
C LEU A 559 31.37 -39.47 -9.85
N GLU A 560 30.91 -39.59 -8.61
CA GLU A 560 30.06 -40.69 -8.14
C GLU A 560 28.58 -40.30 -8.12
N ASP A 561 28.29 -39.10 -7.61
CA ASP A 561 26.94 -38.58 -7.54
C ASP A 561 26.97 -37.08 -7.81
N ALA A 562 26.01 -36.61 -8.58
CA ALA A 562 25.74 -35.19 -8.75
C ALA A 562 24.23 -35.07 -8.84
N THR A 563 23.66 -34.21 -8.00
CA THR A 563 22.24 -33.86 -8.09
C THR A 563 22.00 -33.35 -9.50
N LYS A 564 21.35 -34.18 -10.34
CA LYS A 564 21.03 -33.80 -11.71
C LYS A 564 20.11 -32.60 -11.67
N ARG A 565 20.30 -31.67 -12.61
CA ARG A 565 19.34 -30.59 -12.83
C ARG A 565 17.96 -31.25 -12.98
N PRO A 566 16.92 -30.82 -12.25
CA PRO A 566 15.58 -31.32 -12.51
C PRO A 566 15.30 -31.10 -14.00
N GLU A 567 15.05 -32.18 -14.73
CA GLU A 567 14.58 -32.08 -16.11
C GLU A 567 13.23 -31.38 -16.05
N ARG A 568 13.21 -30.06 -16.24
CA ARG A 568 11.98 -29.36 -16.57
C ARG A 568 11.56 -29.87 -17.93
N THR A 569 10.53 -30.72 -17.96
CA THR A 569 9.68 -30.87 -19.13
C THR A 569 9.05 -29.51 -19.39
N TYR A 570 9.75 -28.65 -20.12
CA TYR A 570 9.09 -27.53 -20.77
C TYR A 570 8.14 -28.18 -21.78
N ASP A 571 6.83 -28.07 -21.54
CA ASP A 571 5.78 -28.29 -22.55
C ASP A 571 5.92 -27.20 -23.63
N SER A 572 7.05 -27.23 -24.34
CA SER A 572 7.27 -26.49 -25.56
C SER A 572 6.52 -27.27 -26.63
N ALA A 573 5.22 -27.00 -26.77
CA ALA A 573 4.55 -27.29 -28.03
C ALA A 573 5.39 -26.65 -29.15
N PRO A 574 5.75 -27.40 -30.21
CA PRO A 574 6.59 -26.88 -31.27
C PRO A 574 5.89 -25.67 -31.89
N VAL A 575 6.53 -24.50 -31.80
CA VAL A 575 6.14 -23.32 -32.58
C VAL A 575 6.28 -23.71 -34.05
N PRO A 576 5.23 -23.64 -34.87
CA PRO A 576 5.35 -23.94 -36.29
C PRO A 576 6.19 -22.85 -36.95
N SER A 577 7.37 -23.23 -37.45
CA SER A 577 8.18 -22.40 -38.33
C SER A 577 7.52 -22.32 -39.71
N THR A 578 6.52 -21.44 -39.86
CA THR A 578 6.03 -21.00 -41.16
C THR A 578 5.82 -19.50 -41.15
N LEU A 579 6.88 -18.77 -41.48
CA LEU A 579 6.79 -17.45 -42.09
C LEU A 579 7.55 -17.53 -43.40
N ALA A 580 6.77 -17.64 -44.47
CA ALA A 580 7.24 -17.52 -45.84
C ALA A 580 7.70 -16.07 -46.06
N GLU A 581 8.95 -15.90 -46.50
CA GLU A 581 9.41 -14.65 -47.09
C GLU A 581 8.83 -14.49 -48.50
N PRO A 582 8.38 -13.29 -48.88
CA PRO A 582 7.97 -13.01 -50.24
C PRO A 582 9.19 -12.87 -51.16
N SER A 583 9.13 -13.61 -52.27
CA SER A 583 10.06 -13.61 -53.39
C SER A 583 10.38 -12.20 -53.90
N THR A 584 11.68 -11.84 -53.92
CA THR A 584 12.20 -10.81 -54.81
C THR A 584 13.19 -11.43 -55.79
N GLU A 585 13.05 -11.02 -57.05
CA GLU A 585 13.67 -11.61 -58.21
C GLU A 585 15.21 -11.50 -58.23
N ARG A 586 15.79 -12.52 -58.87
CA ARG A 586 17.14 -12.67 -59.41
C ARG A 586 17.85 -11.34 -59.73
N HIS A 587 19.16 -11.30 -59.52
CA HIS A 587 20.16 -11.21 -60.61
C HIS A 587 21.55 -11.66 -60.10
N SER A 588 22.05 -12.73 -60.70
CA SER A 588 23.44 -13.06 -61.06
C SER A 588 24.58 -13.04 -60.01
N ALA A 589 25.29 -14.18 -59.99
CA ALA A 589 26.52 -14.54 -59.28
C ALA A 589 27.79 -13.81 -59.85
N PRO A 590 29.07 -14.20 -59.55
CA PRO A 590 29.58 -15.22 -58.61
C PRO A 590 30.90 -14.88 -57.83
N HIS A 591 31.30 -15.85 -57.01
CA HIS A 591 32.69 -16.36 -56.82
C HIS A 591 33.67 -15.77 -55.75
N ILE A 592 34.46 -16.73 -55.22
CA ILE A 592 35.74 -16.68 -54.46
C ILE A 592 35.53 -16.80 -52.92
N SER A 593 35.70 -17.95 -52.25
CA SER A 593 36.84 -18.88 -52.08
C SER A 593 37.99 -18.38 -51.21
N GLN A 594 38.18 -19.10 -50.09
CA GLN A 594 39.44 -19.51 -49.44
C GLN A 594 40.10 -18.68 -48.31
N ASN A 595 40.50 -19.50 -47.32
CA ASN A 595 41.65 -19.45 -46.39
C ASN A 595 41.53 -18.63 -45.10
N LYS A 596 41.58 -19.26 -43.91
CA LYS A 596 42.67 -19.94 -43.16
C LYS A 596 43.59 -18.97 -42.40
N THR A 597 43.59 -19.16 -41.07
CA THR A 597 44.68 -18.94 -40.07
C THR A 597 45.47 -17.63 -40.09
N ASP A 598 45.51 -16.90 -38.96
CA ASP A 598 46.65 -17.01 -38.03
C ASP A 598 46.54 -16.12 -36.79
N ALA A 599 47.18 -16.60 -35.74
CA ALA A 599 47.41 -15.95 -34.46
C ALA A 599 48.28 -14.69 -34.58
N ARG A 600 48.01 -13.67 -33.76
CA ARG A 600 49.04 -12.67 -33.43
C ARG A 600 48.95 -12.16 -32.00
N ARG A 601 49.94 -12.64 -31.24
CA ARG A 601 50.45 -12.13 -29.97
C ARG A 601 51.04 -10.73 -30.18
N ILE A 602 50.71 -9.76 -29.33
CA ILE A 602 51.49 -8.52 -29.17
C ILE A 602 51.80 -8.34 -27.68
N ARG A 603 53.10 -8.31 -27.38
CA ARG A 603 53.70 -7.73 -26.17
C ARG A 603 54.65 -6.62 -26.62
N SER A 604 54.59 -5.49 -25.92
CA SER A 604 55.61 -4.47 -25.70
C SER A 604 55.12 -3.73 -24.43
N GLY A 605 55.83 -3.64 -23.30
CA GLY A 605 57.18 -3.13 -23.08
C GLY A 605 57.25 -1.64 -23.43
N ALA A 606 57.78 -0.69 -22.66
CA ALA A 606 58.31 -0.57 -21.30
C ALA A 606 58.66 0.93 -21.12
N ALA A 607 58.76 1.40 -19.86
CA ALA A 607 59.51 2.60 -19.42
C ALA A 607 58.94 3.99 -19.89
N ALA A 608 59.12 5.13 -19.21
CA ALA A 608 59.95 5.51 -18.07
C ALA A 608 59.43 6.81 -17.43
N ARG A 609 59.69 6.95 -16.12
CA ARG A 609 60.26 8.11 -15.41
C ARG A 609 59.68 9.53 -15.55
N GLY A 610 59.50 10.12 -14.36
CA GLY A 610 59.77 11.53 -14.02
C GLY A 610 58.50 12.26 -13.57
N GLY A 611 58.42 12.94 -12.43
CA GLY A 611 59.41 13.39 -11.46
C GLY A 611 58.94 14.73 -10.87
N GLY A 612 59.13 14.93 -9.56
CA GLY A 612 58.96 16.21 -8.85
C GLY A 612 57.51 16.55 -8.51
N GLY A 613 57.13 16.96 -7.30
CA GLY A 613 57.90 17.61 -6.24
C GLY A 613 57.13 18.89 -5.86
N GLY A 614 56.75 19.06 -4.59
CA GLY A 614 56.05 20.27 -4.15
C GLY A 614 55.40 20.13 -2.78
N ALA A 615 56.21 20.27 -1.73
CA ALA A 615 55.76 20.43 -0.36
C ALA A 615 55.30 21.87 -0.10
N ALA A 616 54.30 22.06 0.76
CA ALA A 616 54.18 23.26 1.59
C ALA A 616 53.51 22.91 2.93
N ARG A 617 54.27 23.13 4.00
CA ARG A 617 53.88 23.13 5.42
C ARG A 617 53.51 24.54 5.87
N GLY A 618 52.77 24.63 6.98
CA GLY A 618 52.56 25.82 7.82
C GLY A 618 51.16 25.77 8.42
N LEU A 619 50.85 25.27 9.64
CA LEU A 619 51.36 25.48 11.00
C LEU A 619 51.21 26.92 11.54
N ALA A 620 50.22 27.11 12.43
CA ALA A 620 50.24 27.88 13.70
C ALA A 620 48.76 28.20 14.07
N ALA A 621 48.15 27.77 15.17
CA ALA A 621 48.48 27.77 16.61
C ALA A 621 47.75 28.89 17.38
N ALA A 622 46.99 28.45 18.39
CA ALA A 622 46.78 29.04 19.73
C ALA A 622 45.95 30.32 19.93
N GLY A 623 45.04 30.25 20.92
CA GLY A 623 44.98 31.24 22.00
C GLY A 623 43.60 31.80 22.40
N GLY A 624 43.24 31.64 23.68
CA GLY A 624 42.25 32.44 24.44
C GLY A 624 40.88 31.74 24.60
N ALA A 625 40.45 31.16 25.71
CA ALA A 625 40.47 31.51 27.14
C ALA A 625 39.63 32.76 27.53
N LEU A 626 38.59 32.49 28.35
CA LEU A 626 38.15 33.26 29.54
C LEU A 626 37.39 34.60 29.34
N LEU A 627 36.12 34.68 29.79
CA LEU A 627 35.61 35.48 30.95
C LEU A 627 34.08 35.76 30.92
N LEU A 628 33.46 35.55 32.09
CA LEU A 628 32.27 36.16 32.75
C LEU A 628 30.93 36.31 32.00
N ALA A 629 29.79 35.85 32.52
CA ALA A 629 29.14 36.03 33.83
C ALA A 629 28.48 37.41 34.06
N ALA A 630 27.16 37.34 34.31
CA ALA A 630 26.28 38.25 35.04
C ALA A 630 26.01 39.67 34.47
N ALA A 631 24.74 40.01 34.25
CA ALA A 631 23.92 40.71 35.26
C ALA A 631 22.56 41.19 34.70
N LEU A 632 21.55 41.05 35.57
CA LEU A 632 20.41 41.93 35.88
C LEU A 632 19.65 42.63 34.71
N ALA A 633 18.35 42.39 34.55
CA ALA A 633 17.27 42.88 35.41
C ALA A 633 17.21 44.42 35.47
N GLU A 634 16.45 45.04 34.56
CA GLU A 634 15.67 46.26 34.81
C GLU A 634 14.88 46.63 33.55
N LEU A 635 13.57 46.46 33.59
CA LEU A 635 12.58 47.43 33.07
C LEU A 635 11.18 46.89 33.39
N LEU A 636 10.82 47.01 34.67
CA LEU A 636 9.44 47.23 35.06
C LEU A 636 9.12 48.71 34.82
N ARG A 637 8.02 48.92 34.08
CA ARG A 637 6.97 49.94 34.28
C ARG A 637 7.24 51.41 33.90
N PRO A 638 6.18 52.24 33.78
CA PRO A 638 4.74 51.94 33.68
C PRO A 638 4.00 52.68 32.55
N LEU A 639 2.89 52.10 32.09
CA LEU A 639 1.54 52.70 32.12
C LEU A 639 0.50 51.59 32.17
#